data_AF-A0A2M8BQY3-F1
#
_entry.id   AF-A0A2M8BQY3-F1
#
_cell.length_a   1.000
_cell.length_b   1.000
_cell.length_c   1.000
_cell.angle_alpha   90.00
_cell.angle_beta   90.00
_cell.angle_gamma   90.00
#
_symmetry.space_group_name_H-M   'P 1'
#
loop_
_entity.id
_entity.type
_entity.pdbx_description
1 polymer ?
#
loop_
_entity_poly.entity_id
_entity_poly.type
_entity_poly.pdbx_seq_one_letter_code
_entity_poly.pdbx_strand_id
1 'polypeptide(L)'
;MFLPVAARCVSLMLVTLIVLLWASAIYAQDNDGDGIPNTIDGMIDTDGDGLPNRDDADDDNDGIPTLQEHGFALGDGHVDVGSDVDHDGIPNSLDTNSDGDEVPDFAEKLLDADSDGLPNFLDPHDLAAIDDDGDGILTGAELNNGSNPLEPDSDFDGLPDNKEFGDTDSDLLINAMDDDDDGDGIPTAQELADEAYRGGAPDPDEVPAYLDDDSDDDGLSDLVEGSRDTDGSGVPDYLDLDADNDGVLDKDELDGDLDADGVPNFRDPDDFDGPNADGDGDGLSNQAESDLLSEAYNNDSDGDGSLDSDELPGDSDADGLDNLIDDDDDNDLIPTRLEGAGDSNNDGEPDYLDRDSDGDGFSDAFEGVNDFDFDSIPNTLDDDSDADGILDKDEGTGDADLDGFPDRTDPDDTDGPNGDFDHDGLRNLDEYLLNTAPNHDDSDRDGLSDGFEVGAIDSVPDTDGDWLINALDADDDDDGIPTTTELEDQGLYGDDIDGDNVPAYLDEDTDGDGISDSIEGSSDVFDEDQDSIPNYFDLDSDGDTASDADESLNDANSDGIPDFLQNNQTNPSLTDLDHDGLVAYQEDLLGTDPNNADSDGDGLDDGAEVPDSNAPKDTDHDGLINPLDDDDDGDGLSTADEVADGATWGEDGDFDDAPSWLDTDSDSDDVPDAEEGGTVDANRNSIPAYLDPMEPCCIPEPVESDDVSIEDTISPFDADATEETLRHKDDSCCTVVRRTPSRNSLPLQGLFLAALFLFGLRRRR
;
A
#
# COMPACT_ATOMS: atom_id res chain seq x y z
N MET A 1 62.63 60.01 51.66
CA MET A 1 63.59 60.89 52.36
C MET A 1 62.85 61.55 53.53
N PHE A 2 63.19 61.19 54.78
CA PHE A 2 62.83 61.76 56.10
C PHE A 2 61.36 61.75 56.65
N LEU A 3 61.04 60.69 57.42
CA LEU A 3 60.59 60.61 58.85
C LEU A 3 60.27 61.92 59.67
N PRO A 4 59.64 61.89 60.89
CA PRO A 4 58.74 60.89 61.53
C PRO A 4 57.73 61.34 62.66
N VAL A 5 56.99 60.34 63.21
CA VAL A 5 56.72 60.01 64.66
C VAL A 5 55.78 60.84 65.55
N ALA A 6 54.68 60.16 65.93
CA ALA A 6 54.11 59.87 67.26
C ALA A 6 53.87 60.95 68.34
N ALA A 7 52.62 60.89 68.84
CA ALA A 7 52.21 60.92 70.25
C ALA A 7 52.65 62.11 71.14
N ARG A 8 51.69 62.98 71.49
CA ARG A 8 51.25 63.26 72.88
C ARG A 8 50.23 64.41 72.99
N CYS A 9 49.26 64.22 73.91
CA CYS A 9 48.39 65.22 74.59
C CYS A 9 47.14 65.71 73.81
N VAL A 10 45.90 65.21 73.94
CA VAL A 10 45.10 64.58 75.03
C VAL A 10 44.96 65.42 76.31
N SER A 11 44.80 66.74 76.22
CA SER A 11 44.43 67.51 77.42
C SER A 11 43.58 68.76 77.22
N LEU A 12 43.11 69.05 75.99
CA LEU A 12 42.32 70.26 75.74
C LEU A 12 40.92 70.03 75.12
N MET A 13 40.61 68.82 74.63
CA MET A 13 39.28 68.51 74.08
C MET A 13 38.23 68.14 75.14
N LEU A 14 38.65 67.91 76.40
CA LEU A 14 37.76 67.42 77.47
C LEU A 14 36.96 68.52 78.19
N VAL A 15 37.22 69.81 77.94
CA VAL A 15 36.59 70.92 78.69
C VAL A 15 35.59 71.74 77.84
N THR A 16 35.59 71.59 76.53
CA THR A 16 34.62 72.24 75.63
C THR A 16 33.42 71.36 75.25
N LEU A 17 33.48 70.04 75.48
CA LEU A 17 32.37 69.12 75.20
C LEU A 17 31.28 69.13 76.29
N ILE A 18 31.64 69.51 77.53
CA ILE A 18 30.74 69.44 78.71
C ILE A 18 29.78 70.65 78.80
N VAL A 19 29.99 71.71 78.01
CA VAL A 19 29.13 72.92 78.02
C VAL A 19 28.13 72.93 76.83
N LEU A 20 28.21 71.97 75.90
CA LEU A 20 27.26 71.83 74.77
C LEU A 20 26.23 70.69 74.95
N LEU A 21 26.33 69.90 76.02
CA LEU A 21 25.40 68.78 76.31
C LEU A 21 24.24 69.16 77.27
N TRP A 22 23.98 70.45 77.46
CA TRP A 22 22.89 70.97 78.30
C TRP A 22 22.09 72.05 77.57
N ALA A 23 21.52 71.75 76.39
CA ALA A 23 20.44 72.55 75.79
C ALA A 23 19.78 71.86 74.58
N SER A 24 18.95 70.83 74.81
CA SER A 24 17.71 70.58 74.03
C SER A 24 17.01 69.30 74.51
N ALA A 25 16.22 69.43 75.57
CA ALA A 25 15.07 68.54 75.77
C ALA A 25 13.97 69.01 74.80
N ILE A 26 13.68 68.19 73.78
CA ILE A 26 12.48 68.32 72.95
C ILE A 26 11.53 67.21 73.42
N TYR A 27 10.37 67.64 73.90
CA TYR A 27 9.22 66.80 74.22
C TYR A 27 8.64 66.29 72.88
N ALA A 28 8.70 64.99 72.63
CA ALA A 28 8.11 64.36 71.44
C ALA A 28 6.85 63.61 71.86
N GLN A 29 5.74 63.83 71.14
CA GLN A 29 4.52 63.03 71.29
C GLN A 29 4.77 61.63 70.73
N ASP A 30 4.18 60.63 71.36
CA ASP A 30 4.07 59.22 70.98
C ASP A 30 2.54 58.93 71.03
N ASN A 31 1.95 58.53 69.89
CA ASN A 31 0.49 58.59 69.70
C ASN A 31 -0.17 57.21 69.71
N ASP A 32 0.56 56.18 69.31
CA ASP A 32 0.25 54.75 69.34
C ASP A 32 0.75 54.10 70.63
N GLY A 33 1.77 54.66 71.27
CA GLY A 33 2.17 54.32 72.64
C GLY A 33 3.21 53.21 72.73
N ASP A 34 3.86 52.85 71.63
CA ASP A 34 4.87 51.78 71.52
C ASP A 34 6.22 52.12 72.18
N GLY A 35 6.36 53.31 72.76
CA GLY A 35 7.58 53.76 73.43
C GLY A 35 8.61 54.39 72.49
N ILE A 36 8.35 54.48 71.19
CA ILE A 36 9.15 55.21 70.21
C ILE A 36 8.47 56.56 69.92
N PRO A 37 9.18 57.71 70.04
CA PRO A 37 8.53 58.99 69.75
C PRO A 37 8.14 59.09 68.27
N ASN A 38 6.91 59.56 67.94
CA ASN A 38 6.38 59.73 66.56
C ASN A 38 7.34 60.38 65.55
N THR A 39 8.33 61.15 66.02
CA THR A 39 9.35 61.75 65.16
C THR A 39 10.39 60.76 64.63
N ILE A 40 10.43 59.53 65.17
CA ILE A 40 11.36 58.45 64.84
C ILE A 40 10.63 57.28 64.19
N ASP A 41 9.45 56.87 64.68
CA ASP A 41 8.89 55.57 64.26
C ASP A 41 8.35 55.58 62.79
N GLY A 42 8.18 56.73 62.14
CA GLY A 42 7.71 56.81 60.75
C GLY A 42 8.76 56.47 59.68
N MET A 43 9.84 55.80 60.08
CA MET A 43 11.00 55.45 59.24
C MET A 43 11.56 54.06 59.54
N ILE A 44 10.95 53.29 60.45
CA ILE A 44 11.36 51.92 60.79
C ILE A 44 10.40 50.97 60.07
N ASP A 45 10.98 50.00 59.39
CA ASP A 45 10.38 49.00 58.48
C ASP A 45 11.22 47.74 58.75
N THR A 46 10.74 46.90 59.68
CA THR A 46 11.51 45.82 60.32
C THR A 46 11.72 44.65 59.38
N ASP A 47 10.67 44.22 58.68
CA ASP A 47 10.73 43.15 57.69
C ASP A 47 11.24 43.63 56.30
N GLY A 48 11.22 44.94 56.06
CA GLY A 48 11.73 45.57 54.85
C GLY A 48 10.75 45.53 53.67
N ASP A 49 9.46 45.30 53.89
CA ASP A 49 8.45 45.18 52.83
C ASP A 49 8.06 46.54 52.20
N GLY A 50 8.49 47.64 52.83
CA GLY A 50 8.24 49.01 52.39
C GLY A 50 7.06 49.71 53.08
N LEU A 51 6.36 49.04 54.00
CA LEU A 51 5.45 49.60 54.96
C LEU A 51 6.21 49.89 56.27
N PRO A 52 6.12 51.10 56.82
CA PRO A 52 6.65 51.33 58.16
C PRO A 52 5.81 50.57 59.19
N ASN A 53 6.44 49.93 60.17
CA ASN A 53 5.80 49.08 61.21
C ASN A 53 4.46 49.62 61.74
N ARG A 54 4.38 50.93 62.04
CA ARG A 54 3.13 51.61 62.48
C ARG A 54 1.89 51.41 61.58
N ASP A 55 2.12 51.12 60.31
CA ASP A 55 1.14 51.01 59.23
C ASP A 55 1.20 49.61 58.58
N ASP A 56 2.00 48.70 59.14
CA ASP A 56 2.11 47.29 58.76
C ASP A 56 1.11 46.43 59.54
N ALA A 57 0.68 45.32 58.94
CA ALA A 57 -0.25 44.37 59.54
C ALA A 57 0.44 43.15 60.14
N ASP A 58 1.72 42.96 59.83
CA ASP A 58 2.59 41.87 60.27
C ASP A 58 4.04 42.42 60.22
N ASP A 59 4.50 42.99 61.35
CA ASP A 59 5.65 43.90 61.37
C ASP A 59 7.02 43.20 61.18
N ASP A 60 7.09 41.88 61.39
CA ASP A 60 8.28 41.05 61.17
C ASP A 60 8.08 39.93 60.13
N ASN A 61 6.86 39.77 59.62
CA ASN A 61 6.48 38.89 58.53
C ASN A 61 6.65 37.40 58.84
N ASP A 62 6.48 37.03 60.11
CA ASP A 62 6.47 35.64 60.57
C ASP A 62 5.13 34.92 60.23
N GLY A 63 4.14 35.68 59.75
CA GLY A 63 2.83 35.20 59.36
C GLY A 63 1.81 35.17 60.50
N ILE A 64 2.12 35.73 61.67
CA ILE A 64 1.21 36.05 62.77
C ILE A 64 0.92 37.56 62.69
N PRO A 65 -0.35 38.00 62.58
CA PRO A 65 -0.62 39.42 62.39
C PRO A 65 -0.32 40.22 63.67
N THR A 66 0.40 41.36 63.58
CA THR A 66 0.89 42.22 64.70
C THR A 66 -0.13 42.43 65.84
N LEU A 67 -1.42 42.50 65.49
CA LEU A 67 -2.52 42.66 66.46
C LEU A 67 -2.68 41.45 67.42
N GLN A 68 -2.17 40.30 67.03
CA GLN A 68 -2.27 39.02 67.71
C GLN A 68 -1.09 38.79 68.66
N GLU A 69 0.16 39.12 68.30
CA GLU A 69 1.30 39.05 69.24
C GLU A 69 1.23 40.13 70.32
N HIS A 70 0.55 41.25 70.07
CA HIS A 70 0.26 42.25 71.11
C HIS A 70 -0.65 41.73 72.25
N GLY A 71 -1.21 40.53 72.12
CA GLY A 71 -1.89 39.82 73.19
C GLY A 71 -3.31 40.30 73.47
N PHE A 72 -4.21 39.33 73.69
CA PHE A 72 -5.55 39.57 74.19
C PHE A 72 -5.52 40.12 75.62
N ALA A 73 -6.29 41.18 75.88
CA ALA A 73 -6.37 41.82 77.19
C ALA A 73 -6.60 40.84 78.34
N LEU A 74 -5.60 40.66 79.21
CA LEU A 74 -5.67 39.91 80.47
C LEU A 74 -6.53 40.62 81.53
N GLY A 75 -7.80 40.95 81.22
CA GLY A 75 -8.87 41.20 82.19
C GLY A 75 -8.67 42.25 83.30
N ASP A 76 -7.56 43.00 83.34
CA ASP A 76 -7.21 43.93 84.40
C ASP A 76 -7.31 45.42 83.96
N GLY A 77 -7.57 45.64 82.67
CA GLY A 77 -7.91 46.95 82.11
C GLY A 77 -6.72 47.85 81.83
N HIS A 78 -5.51 47.28 81.72
CA HIS A 78 -4.35 47.96 81.16
C HIS A 78 -3.94 47.26 79.84
N VAL A 79 -3.67 48.06 78.81
CA VAL A 79 -2.91 47.60 77.64
C VAL A 79 -1.47 47.89 78.03
N ASP A 80 -0.67 46.86 78.34
CA ASP A 80 0.77 47.05 78.51
C ASP A 80 1.36 47.12 77.11
N VAL A 81 1.70 48.34 76.72
CA VAL A 81 2.32 48.62 75.44
C VAL A 81 3.81 48.29 75.63
N GLY A 82 4.23 47.14 75.08
CA GLY A 82 5.56 46.54 75.25
C GLY A 82 5.55 45.14 75.88
N SER A 83 4.65 44.24 75.47
CA SER A 83 4.78 42.81 75.80
C SER A 83 6.05 42.28 75.16
N ASP A 84 6.93 41.80 76.03
CA ASP A 84 8.22 41.19 75.79
C ASP A 84 8.23 40.03 76.81
N VAL A 85 7.73 38.86 76.38
CA VAL A 85 7.39 37.74 77.27
C VAL A 85 8.65 37.12 77.84
N ASP A 86 9.68 36.95 77.02
CA ASP A 86 10.96 36.38 77.40
C ASP A 86 11.95 37.40 78.03
N HIS A 87 11.62 38.70 77.90
CA HIS A 87 12.37 39.85 78.42
C HIS A 87 13.75 40.06 77.76
N ASP A 88 13.91 39.70 76.48
CA ASP A 88 15.15 39.87 75.74
C ASP A 88 15.38 41.33 75.24
N GLY A 89 14.31 42.14 75.25
CA GLY A 89 14.29 43.54 74.85
C GLY A 89 13.78 43.79 73.43
N ILE A 90 13.33 42.75 72.72
CA ILE A 90 12.54 42.80 71.49
C ILE A 90 11.06 42.60 71.89
N PRO A 91 10.15 43.50 71.49
CA PRO A 91 8.73 43.26 71.72
C PRO A 91 8.24 42.07 70.91
N ASN A 92 7.32 41.26 71.46
CA ASN A 92 6.76 40.08 70.80
C ASN A 92 6.31 40.32 69.35
N SER A 93 5.75 41.50 69.07
CA SER A 93 5.28 41.86 67.71
C SER A 93 6.39 42.16 66.70
N LEU A 94 7.65 42.00 67.11
CA LEU A 94 8.86 42.18 66.33
C LEU A 94 9.86 41.05 66.65
N ASP A 95 9.41 40.03 67.38
CA ASP A 95 10.21 38.93 67.89
C ASP A 95 9.70 37.62 67.30
N THR A 96 10.56 36.99 66.50
CA THR A 96 10.27 35.70 65.86
C THR A 96 10.32 34.51 66.81
N ASN A 97 10.60 34.72 68.11
CA ASN A 97 10.64 33.74 69.20
C ASN A 97 10.20 34.41 70.52
N SER A 98 8.91 34.75 70.62
CA SER A 98 8.33 35.60 71.66
C SER A 98 8.45 35.05 73.09
N ASP A 99 8.49 33.73 73.28
CA ASP A 99 8.58 33.10 74.60
C ASP A 99 10.01 32.68 75.00
N GLY A 100 10.95 32.79 74.04
CA GLY A 100 12.37 32.59 74.22
C GLY A 100 12.77 31.12 74.35
N ASP A 101 11.98 30.19 73.82
CA ASP A 101 12.16 28.76 73.99
C ASP A 101 13.03 28.05 72.93
N GLU A 102 13.45 28.80 71.92
CA GLU A 102 14.28 28.38 70.77
C GLU A 102 13.47 27.72 69.63
N VAL A 103 12.14 27.62 69.74
CA VAL A 103 11.19 27.34 68.67
C VAL A 103 10.68 28.67 68.10
N PRO A 104 10.64 28.87 66.77
CA PRO A 104 10.11 30.11 66.21
C PRO A 104 8.57 30.19 66.26
N ASP A 105 8.01 31.37 66.54
CA ASP A 105 6.56 31.61 66.71
C ASP A 105 5.70 31.05 65.56
N PHE A 106 6.19 31.12 64.32
CA PHE A 106 5.48 30.62 63.14
C PHE A 106 5.21 29.10 63.19
N ALA A 107 6.05 28.34 63.91
CA ALA A 107 5.97 26.87 64.01
C ALA A 107 4.92 26.41 65.04
N GLU A 108 4.54 27.27 65.99
CA GLU A 108 3.66 26.94 67.12
C GLU A 108 2.20 27.39 66.93
N LYS A 109 1.95 27.98 65.77
CA LYS A 109 0.77 28.76 65.37
C LYS A 109 -0.57 28.34 66.00
N LEU A 110 -1.16 29.24 66.79
CA LEU A 110 -2.55 29.23 67.30
C LEU A 110 -2.99 28.02 68.14
N LEU A 111 -2.07 27.17 68.57
CA LEU A 111 -2.35 26.09 69.51
C LEU A 111 -2.29 26.65 70.94
N ASP A 112 -3.16 26.15 71.80
CA ASP A 112 -3.23 26.43 73.26
C ASP A 112 -3.34 25.05 73.90
N ALA A 113 -2.19 24.36 73.94
CA ALA A 113 -2.12 22.91 74.16
C ALA A 113 -2.58 22.52 75.58
N ASP A 114 -2.27 23.35 76.58
CA ASP A 114 -2.76 23.16 77.95
C ASP A 114 -4.14 23.80 78.21
N SER A 115 -4.68 24.54 77.23
CA SER A 115 -5.98 25.24 77.27
C SER A 115 -6.08 26.27 78.39
N ASP A 116 -4.96 26.85 78.83
CA ASP A 116 -4.94 27.89 79.85
C ASP A 116 -5.32 29.28 79.31
N GLY A 117 -5.38 29.40 77.97
CA GLY A 117 -5.78 30.61 77.25
C GLY A 117 -4.61 31.44 76.74
N LEU A 118 -3.36 30.98 76.89
CA LEU A 118 -2.18 31.47 76.18
C LEU A 118 -1.90 30.57 74.97
N PRO A 119 -1.73 31.14 73.78
CA PRO A 119 -1.17 30.39 72.67
C PRO A 119 0.26 29.94 72.97
N ASN A 120 0.67 28.79 72.43
CA ASN A 120 1.97 28.16 72.68
C ASN A 120 3.16 29.12 72.42
N PHE A 121 3.14 29.89 71.32
CA PHE A 121 4.16 30.92 71.01
C PHE A 121 4.28 32.07 72.04
N LEU A 122 3.45 32.07 73.09
CA LEU A 122 3.49 33.02 74.21
C LEU A 122 3.59 32.30 75.57
N ASP A 123 3.76 30.98 75.61
CA ASP A 123 3.79 30.16 76.83
C ASP A 123 5.15 29.45 77.07
N PRO A 124 6.04 30.07 77.87
CA PRO A 124 7.38 29.54 78.15
C PRO A 124 7.40 28.28 79.06
N HIS A 125 6.27 27.59 79.24
CA HIS A 125 6.13 26.41 80.08
C HIS A 125 5.80 25.10 79.33
N ASP A 126 5.68 25.09 77.99
CA ASP A 126 5.04 24.00 77.26
C ASP A 126 5.94 23.14 76.34
N LEU A 127 7.17 22.83 76.77
CA LEU A 127 8.24 22.38 75.84
C LEU A 127 8.63 20.89 75.73
N ALA A 128 8.22 19.92 76.57
CA ALA A 128 9.07 18.70 76.64
C ALA A 128 8.54 17.37 77.21
N ALA A 129 7.23 17.16 77.41
CA ALA A 129 6.78 15.95 78.14
C ALA A 129 5.40 15.37 77.76
N ILE A 130 4.91 15.64 76.56
CA ILE A 130 3.65 15.10 76.03
C ILE A 130 3.98 14.25 74.80
N ASP A 131 3.14 13.25 74.55
CA ASP A 131 3.18 12.22 73.49
C ASP A 131 1.79 12.34 72.86
N ASP A 132 1.67 13.26 71.89
CA ASP A 132 0.39 13.82 71.42
C ASP A 132 -0.39 12.82 70.55
N ASP A 133 0.32 11.94 69.88
CA ASP A 133 -0.20 10.90 69.00
C ASP A 133 -0.30 9.52 69.68
N GLY A 134 0.43 9.31 70.79
CA GLY A 134 0.37 8.12 71.62
C GLY A 134 1.29 6.99 71.17
N ASP A 135 2.30 7.29 70.34
CA ASP A 135 3.28 6.36 69.83
C ASP A 135 4.36 6.04 70.90
N GLY A 136 4.57 6.92 71.88
CA GLY A 136 5.53 6.74 72.97
C GLY A 136 6.84 7.49 72.81
N ILE A 137 7.04 8.25 71.73
CA ILE A 137 7.97 9.36 71.62
C ILE A 137 7.28 10.61 72.20
N LEU A 138 8.05 11.61 72.60
CA LEU A 138 7.50 12.87 73.13
C LEU A 138 7.50 13.92 72.01
N THR A 139 6.49 14.80 71.95
CA THR A 139 6.34 15.91 70.99
C THR A 139 7.64 16.68 70.78
N GLY A 140 8.34 17.03 71.86
CA GLY A 140 9.61 17.75 71.76
C GLY A 140 10.78 16.91 71.25
N ALA A 141 10.74 15.58 71.38
CA ALA A 141 11.71 14.67 70.76
C ALA A 141 11.41 14.47 69.27
N GLU A 142 10.14 14.42 68.88
CA GLU A 142 9.69 14.33 67.48
C GLU A 142 10.06 15.61 66.72
N LEU A 143 9.76 16.79 67.26
CA LEU A 143 10.19 18.07 66.69
C LEU A 143 11.72 18.19 66.55
N ASN A 144 12.48 17.57 67.46
CA ASN A 144 13.94 17.57 67.39
C ASN A 144 14.51 16.53 66.43
N ASN A 145 13.83 15.40 66.24
CA ASN A 145 14.26 14.34 65.33
C ASN A 145 13.71 14.55 63.91
N GLY A 146 12.61 15.27 63.75
CA GLY A 146 11.99 15.60 62.47
C GLY A 146 10.67 14.88 62.16
N SER A 147 10.21 13.94 63.01
CA SER A 147 8.95 13.21 62.83
C SER A 147 7.71 14.05 63.19
N ASN A 148 6.52 13.60 62.77
CA ASN A 148 5.29 14.36 62.89
C ASN A 148 4.61 14.10 64.25
N PRO A 149 4.59 15.08 65.18
CA PRO A 149 4.10 14.89 66.56
C PRO A 149 2.60 14.61 66.71
N LEU A 150 1.86 14.47 65.61
CA LEU A 150 0.42 14.25 65.60
C LEU A 150 0.02 12.93 64.93
N GLU A 151 0.97 12.19 64.35
CA GLU A 151 0.72 10.95 63.62
C GLU A 151 1.67 9.84 64.12
N PRO A 152 1.14 8.74 64.73
CA PRO A 152 1.97 7.69 65.36
C PRO A 152 2.87 6.86 64.44
N ASP A 153 2.81 7.17 63.16
CA ASP A 153 3.34 6.48 61.99
C ASP A 153 3.32 7.59 60.93
N SER A 154 4.45 8.31 60.89
CA SER A 154 4.58 9.62 60.29
C SER A 154 4.63 9.61 58.76
N ASP A 155 5.14 8.53 58.16
CA ASP A 155 5.19 8.25 56.71
C ASP A 155 4.10 7.26 56.24
N PHE A 156 3.46 6.53 57.15
CA PHE A 156 2.39 5.57 56.89
C PHE A 156 2.86 4.25 56.26
N ASP A 157 4.09 3.83 56.51
CA ASP A 157 4.66 2.56 56.04
C ASP A 157 4.16 1.34 56.86
N GLY A 158 3.60 1.58 58.04
CA GLY A 158 3.05 0.58 58.95
C GLY A 158 3.94 0.22 60.15
N LEU A 159 5.13 0.80 60.28
CA LEU A 159 5.91 0.91 61.50
C LEU A 159 5.55 2.21 62.24
N PRO A 160 5.48 2.18 63.58
CA PRO A 160 5.23 3.40 64.35
C PRO A 160 6.56 4.04 64.76
N ASP A 161 6.67 5.37 64.68
CA ASP A 161 7.89 6.18 64.88
C ASP A 161 8.80 5.71 66.04
N ASN A 162 8.24 5.21 67.15
CA ASN A 162 9.00 4.52 68.21
C ASN A 162 9.81 3.27 67.81
N LYS A 163 9.73 2.82 66.55
CA LYS A 163 10.44 1.69 65.96
C LYS A 163 11.48 2.11 64.95
N GLU A 164 11.26 3.19 64.25
CA GLU A 164 12.19 3.79 63.31
C GLU A 164 13.11 4.80 64.01
N PHE A 165 14.38 4.43 64.14
CA PHE A 165 15.37 5.31 64.75
C PHE A 165 16.56 5.50 63.83
N GLY A 166 16.86 6.76 63.51
CA GLY A 166 18.05 7.11 62.76
C GLY A 166 17.69 7.58 61.37
N ASP A 167 18.63 7.33 60.48
CA ASP A 167 18.66 7.72 59.07
C ASP A 167 19.61 6.67 58.46
N THR A 168 19.05 5.55 58.00
CA THR A 168 19.82 4.35 57.60
C THR A 168 20.58 4.63 56.30
N ASP A 169 19.90 5.14 55.28
CA ASP A 169 20.45 5.45 53.96
C ASP A 169 21.27 6.76 53.91
N SER A 170 21.18 7.58 54.97
CA SER A 170 21.86 8.88 55.11
C SER A 170 21.41 9.96 54.10
N ASP A 171 20.16 9.92 53.61
CA ASP A 171 19.61 10.89 52.66
C ASP A 171 19.11 12.20 53.30
N LEU A 172 19.15 12.28 54.63
CA LEU A 172 18.70 13.38 55.52
C LEU A 172 17.21 13.34 55.90
N LEU A 173 16.46 12.36 55.42
CA LEU A 173 15.19 11.94 55.99
C LEU A 173 15.50 10.95 57.12
N ILE A 174 14.72 11.02 58.19
CA ILE A 174 14.85 10.00 59.23
C ILE A 174 13.92 8.86 58.85
N ASN A 175 14.27 7.64 59.25
CA ASN A 175 13.47 6.45 58.97
C ASN A 175 11.97 6.65 59.26
N ALA A 176 11.62 7.27 60.40
CA ALA A 176 10.22 7.54 60.78
C ALA A 176 9.50 8.58 59.88
N MET A 177 10.13 9.05 58.81
CA MET A 177 9.56 9.96 57.83
C MET A 177 9.89 9.49 56.41
N ASP A 178 10.50 8.32 56.26
CA ASP A 178 10.99 7.78 55.01
C ASP A 178 10.15 6.56 54.63
N ASP A 179 9.64 6.56 53.39
CA ASP A 179 8.83 5.44 52.90
C ASP A 179 9.72 4.21 52.53
N ASP A 180 11.05 4.38 52.54
CA ASP A 180 12.10 3.50 52.03
C ASP A 180 13.37 3.67 52.90
N ASP A 181 13.39 3.01 54.05
CA ASP A 181 14.29 3.32 55.18
C ASP A 181 15.78 3.21 54.85
N ASP A 182 16.19 2.22 54.05
CA ASP A 182 17.57 1.98 53.62
C ASP A 182 17.86 2.46 52.18
N GLY A 183 16.85 3.00 51.51
CA GLY A 183 16.99 3.70 50.24
C GLY A 183 17.34 2.76 49.08
N ASP A 184 16.97 1.49 49.19
CA ASP A 184 17.17 0.47 48.17
C ASP A 184 16.10 0.53 47.05
N GLY A 185 15.05 1.33 47.21
CA GLY A 185 13.97 1.48 46.24
C GLY A 185 12.81 0.51 46.42
N ILE A 186 12.83 -0.33 47.46
CA ILE A 186 11.76 -1.21 47.91
C ILE A 186 11.11 -0.55 49.14
N PRO A 187 9.82 -0.17 49.09
CA PRO A 187 9.21 0.52 50.23
C PRO A 187 9.19 -0.35 51.49
N THR A 188 9.49 0.23 52.66
CA THR A 188 9.52 -0.43 53.97
C THR A 188 8.26 -1.27 54.22
N ALA A 189 7.09 -0.73 53.85
CA ALA A 189 5.80 -1.41 53.95
C ALA A 189 5.71 -2.75 53.19
N GLN A 190 6.42 -2.86 52.05
CA GLN A 190 6.49 -4.05 51.22
C GLN A 190 7.44 -5.08 51.84
N GLU A 191 8.60 -4.67 52.30
CA GLU A 191 9.57 -5.56 52.92
C GLU A 191 9.02 -6.19 54.21
N LEU A 192 8.31 -5.42 55.04
CA LEU A 192 7.57 -5.92 56.19
C LEU A 192 6.54 -7.00 55.81
N ALA A 193 5.99 -6.92 54.60
CA ALA A 193 5.07 -7.92 54.09
C ALA A 193 5.79 -9.18 53.58
N ASP A 194 6.94 -9.01 52.91
CA ASP A 194 7.75 -10.06 52.28
C ASP A 194 8.57 -10.85 53.32
N GLU A 195 9.01 -10.22 54.42
CA GLU A 195 9.69 -10.89 55.54
C GLU A 195 8.81 -11.98 56.17
N ALA A 196 7.48 -11.85 56.07
CA ALA A 196 6.53 -12.88 56.49
C ALA A 196 6.54 -14.14 55.57
N TYR A 197 7.09 -14.03 54.36
CA TYR A 197 7.14 -15.05 53.31
C TYR A 197 8.51 -15.72 53.11
N ARG A 198 9.59 -15.30 53.82
CA ARG A 198 10.97 -15.86 53.80
C ARG A 198 11.11 -17.37 54.15
N GLY A 199 10.02 -18.16 54.10
CA GLY A 199 10.01 -19.62 54.23
C GLY A 199 10.46 -20.18 55.59
N GLY A 200 10.82 -19.30 56.54
CA GLY A 200 11.48 -19.66 57.80
C GLY A 200 12.99 -19.86 57.69
N ALA A 201 13.63 -19.40 56.60
CA ALA A 201 15.08 -19.20 56.59
C ALA A 201 15.42 -18.09 57.61
N PRO A 202 16.34 -18.34 58.56
CA PRO A 202 16.82 -17.28 59.43
C PRO A 202 17.55 -16.26 58.56
N ASP A 203 17.26 -14.99 58.79
CA ASP A 203 18.06 -13.92 58.20
C ASP A 203 19.54 -14.12 58.62
N PRO A 204 20.48 -14.00 57.66
CA PRO A 204 21.88 -14.37 57.81
C PRO A 204 22.62 -13.55 58.87
N ASP A 205 22.23 -12.30 59.11
CA ASP A 205 22.98 -11.35 59.93
C ASP A 205 22.17 -10.74 61.12
N GLU A 206 20.86 -11.03 61.18
CA GLU A 206 19.87 -10.57 62.17
C GLU A 206 19.44 -9.09 62.02
N VAL A 207 19.68 -8.46 60.86
CA VAL A 207 19.16 -7.13 60.48
C VAL A 207 17.87 -7.30 59.66
N PRO A 208 16.76 -6.63 60.02
CA PRO A 208 15.55 -6.66 59.21
C PRO A 208 15.79 -6.03 57.84
N ALA A 209 15.12 -6.58 56.80
CA ALA A 209 15.29 -6.16 55.41
C ALA A 209 15.19 -4.64 55.22
N TYR A 210 14.17 -4.01 55.80
CA TYR A 210 13.96 -2.55 55.74
C TYR A 210 15.03 -1.68 56.42
N LEU A 211 16.15 -2.26 56.84
CA LEU A 211 17.31 -1.56 57.42
C LEU A 211 18.62 -2.11 56.85
N ASP A 212 18.57 -2.85 55.75
CA ASP A 212 19.66 -3.69 55.26
C ASP A 212 19.76 -3.66 53.74
N ASP A 213 20.72 -2.89 53.22
CA ASP A 213 20.96 -2.75 51.77
C ASP A 213 21.33 -4.07 51.03
N ASP A 214 21.53 -5.21 51.72
CA ASP A 214 21.90 -6.56 51.22
C ASP A 214 21.26 -7.64 52.13
N SER A 215 19.95 -7.84 52.01
CA SER A 215 19.09 -8.57 52.95
C SER A 215 19.35 -10.08 53.05
N ASP A 216 20.03 -10.67 52.06
CA ASP A 216 20.39 -12.08 52.02
C ASP A 216 21.91 -12.35 52.10
N ASP A 217 22.69 -11.27 52.17
CA ASP A 217 24.09 -11.21 52.63
C ASP A 217 25.02 -11.96 51.64
N ASP A 218 24.68 -11.82 50.37
CA ASP A 218 25.31 -12.49 49.25
C ASP A 218 26.30 -11.57 48.50
N GLY A 219 26.14 -10.25 48.64
CA GLY A 219 27.01 -9.22 48.09
C GLY A 219 26.49 -8.50 46.85
N LEU A 220 25.29 -8.85 46.37
CA LEU A 220 24.42 -7.96 45.61
C LEU A 220 23.65 -7.07 46.59
N SER A 221 23.12 -5.95 46.09
CA SER A 221 22.32 -5.06 46.94
C SER A 221 20.87 -5.18 46.56
N ASP A 222 19.97 -5.00 47.52
CA ASP A 222 18.53 -5.11 47.31
C ASP A 222 18.02 -4.12 46.24
N LEU A 223 18.71 -2.99 46.04
CA LEU A 223 18.46 -2.06 44.92
C LEU A 223 18.66 -2.67 43.52
N VAL A 224 19.65 -3.56 43.39
CA VAL A 224 20.02 -4.24 42.13
C VAL A 224 19.09 -5.42 41.90
N GLU A 225 18.85 -6.18 42.94
CA GLU A 225 17.92 -7.31 42.91
C GLU A 225 16.51 -6.77 42.80
N GLY A 226 15.97 -6.16 43.84
CA GLY A 226 14.65 -5.57 43.84
C GLY A 226 13.55 -6.62 44.01
N SER A 227 12.32 -6.15 44.17
CA SER A 227 11.20 -6.99 44.63
C SER A 227 10.57 -7.97 43.61
N ARG A 228 11.30 -8.37 42.57
CA ARG A 228 10.84 -9.40 41.62
C ARG A 228 10.93 -10.78 42.27
N ASP A 229 10.21 -11.76 41.74
CA ASP A 229 10.30 -13.19 42.09
C ASP A 229 10.52 -13.93 40.78
N THR A 230 11.79 -14.19 40.44
CA THR A 230 12.24 -14.63 39.11
C THR A 230 11.89 -16.09 38.84
N ASP A 231 12.13 -16.99 39.79
CA ASP A 231 11.79 -18.41 39.68
C ASP A 231 10.32 -18.75 40.07
N GLY A 232 9.61 -17.81 40.69
CA GLY A 232 8.23 -17.99 41.14
C GLY A 232 8.09 -18.81 42.42
N SER A 233 9.13 -18.86 43.26
CA SER A 233 9.15 -19.57 44.55
C SER A 233 8.23 -18.91 45.59
N GLY A 234 7.93 -17.63 45.40
CA GLY A 234 7.24 -16.78 46.36
C GLY A 234 8.17 -16.15 47.40
N VAL A 235 9.48 -16.26 47.21
CA VAL A 235 10.52 -15.45 47.86
C VAL A 235 11.00 -14.44 46.80
N PRO A 236 10.94 -13.13 47.06
CA PRO A 236 11.52 -12.15 46.16
C PRO A 236 13.04 -12.29 46.03
N ASP A 237 13.60 -11.85 44.90
CA ASP A 237 15.01 -11.99 44.52
C ASP A 237 15.95 -11.42 45.60
N TYR A 238 15.70 -10.21 46.13
CA TYR A 238 16.49 -9.61 47.23
C TYR A 238 16.48 -10.39 48.57
N LEU A 239 15.73 -11.50 48.65
CA LEU A 239 15.67 -12.40 49.80
C LEU A 239 16.06 -13.83 49.43
N ASP A 240 16.46 -14.09 48.18
CA ASP A 240 16.71 -15.42 47.62
C ASP A 240 18.13 -15.56 47.07
N LEU A 241 18.91 -16.46 47.68
CA LEU A 241 20.33 -16.69 47.37
C LEU A 241 20.62 -17.32 45.99
N ASP A 242 19.59 -17.60 45.20
CA ASP A 242 19.58 -18.35 43.93
C ASP A 242 18.30 -17.96 43.16
N ALA A 243 18.22 -16.72 42.68
CA ALA A 243 16.97 -16.07 42.25
C ALA A 243 16.32 -16.69 41.00
N ASP A 244 17.10 -17.32 40.13
CA ASP A 244 16.60 -18.05 38.96
C ASP A 244 16.53 -19.59 39.16
N ASN A 245 17.08 -20.09 40.28
CA ASN A 245 17.10 -21.49 40.69
C ASN A 245 17.83 -22.40 39.69
N ASP A 246 18.87 -21.89 39.02
CA ASP A 246 19.72 -22.65 38.10
C ASP A 246 20.78 -23.51 38.86
N GLY A 247 21.04 -23.16 40.12
CA GLY A 247 21.94 -23.84 41.04
C GLY A 247 23.36 -23.28 41.15
N VAL A 248 23.64 -22.14 40.52
CA VAL A 248 24.67 -21.18 40.93
C VAL A 248 24.08 -20.30 42.06
N LEU A 249 24.87 -19.46 42.72
CA LEU A 249 24.34 -18.54 43.73
C LEU A 249 24.60 -17.14 43.19
N ASP A 250 23.67 -16.23 43.39
CA ASP A 250 23.68 -14.84 42.90
C ASP A 250 25.04 -14.14 43.18
N LYS A 251 25.60 -14.32 44.37
CA LYS A 251 26.97 -13.88 44.75
C LYS A 251 28.13 -14.35 43.86
N ASP A 252 27.96 -15.43 43.11
CA ASP A 252 28.93 -15.98 42.17
C ASP A 252 28.62 -15.54 40.72
N GLU A 253 27.44 -14.98 40.44
CA GLU A 253 26.95 -14.55 39.12
C GLU A 253 27.05 -13.04 38.92
N LEU A 254 26.89 -12.28 40.01
CA LEU A 254 26.97 -10.83 40.07
C LEU A 254 25.88 -10.12 39.23
N ASP A 255 25.91 -8.78 39.23
CA ASP A 255 24.92 -7.91 38.56
C ASP A 255 25.21 -7.67 37.06
N GLY A 256 26.03 -8.52 36.46
CA GLY A 256 26.35 -8.50 35.04
C GLY A 256 25.15 -8.90 34.17
N ASP A 257 25.25 -8.68 32.87
CA ASP A 257 24.33 -9.16 31.82
C ASP A 257 25.27 -9.46 30.64
N LEU A 258 25.82 -10.68 30.62
CA LEU A 258 26.96 -11.03 29.78
C LEU A 258 26.53 -11.40 28.35
N ASP A 259 25.37 -12.05 28.16
CA ASP A 259 24.81 -12.38 26.86
C ASP A 259 24.05 -11.20 26.21
N ALA A 260 23.83 -10.13 26.98
CA ALA A 260 23.20 -8.88 26.59
C ALA A 260 21.74 -9.01 26.11
N ASP A 261 21.03 -10.04 26.57
CA ASP A 261 19.61 -10.21 26.29
C ASP A 261 18.72 -9.24 27.10
N GLY A 262 19.31 -8.58 28.10
CA GLY A 262 18.68 -7.60 28.98
C GLY A 262 18.22 -8.17 30.33
N VAL A 263 18.57 -9.43 30.63
CA VAL A 263 18.37 -10.09 31.92
C VAL A 263 19.73 -10.17 32.64
N PRO A 264 19.87 -9.63 33.85
CA PRO A 264 21.11 -9.78 34.61
C PRO A 264 21.42 -11.24 34.95
N ASN A 265 22.70 -11.62 35.03
CA ASN A 265 23.18 -12.98 35.24
C ASN A 265 22.51 -13.69 36.43
N PHE A 266 22.40 -13.05 37.59
CA PHE A 266 21.72 -13.63 38.77
C PHE A 266 20.23 -13.92 38.56
N ARG A 267 19.65 -13.48 37.44
CA ARG A 267 18.26 -13.69 37.01
C ARG A 267 18.18 -14.46 35.70
N ASP A 268 19.33 -14.76 35.11
CA ASP A 268 19.44 -15.37 33.80
C ASP A 268 19.91 -16.82 33.95
N PRO A 269 18.99 -17.78 33.79
CA PRO A 269 19.32 -19.20 33.92
C PRO A 269 20.26 -19.74 32.82
N ASP A 270 20.81 -18.89 31.93
CA ASP A 270 21.56 -19.25 30.73
C ASP A 270 22.99 -18.58 30.55
N ASP A 271 23.63 -17.79 31.46
CA ASP A 271 24.82 -16.90 31.16
C ASP A 271 26.25 -17.15 31.85
N PHE A 272 27.40 -16.70 31.26
CA PHE A 272 28.69 -17.44 31.15
C PHE A 272 30.11 -16.78 31.46
N ASP A 273 30.33 -15.66 32.17
CA ASP A 273 31.44 -14.65 32.02
C ASP A 273 32.93 -14.93 32.43
N GLY A 274 33.33 -16.19 32.61
CA GLY A 274 34.73 -16.55 32.92
C GLY A 274 35.76 -16.44 31.77
N PRO A 275 37.05 -16.76 32.00
CA PRO A 275 38.02 -17.02 30.92
C PRO A 275 37.67 -18.24 30.05
N ASN A 276 36.61 -18.97 30.43
CA ASN A 276 36.00 -20.02 29.63
C ASN A 276 34.61 -19.61 29.11
N ALA A 277 34.21 -18.34 29.29
CA ALA A 277 33.05 -17.74 28.64
C ALA A 277 33.30 -17.63 27.15
N ASP A 278 32.21 -17.53 26.42
CA ASP A 278 32.11 -17.34 24.99
C ASP A 278 31.40 -15.99 24.78
N GLY A 279 32.17 -14.91 24.92
CA GLY A 279 31.64 -13.56 25.16
C GLY A 279 30.87 -12.94 23.99
N ASP A 280 31.04 -13.48 22.79
CA ASP A 280 30.34 -13.11 21.57
C ASP A 280 29.57 -14.28 20.93
N GLY A 281 29.56 -15.43 21.63
CA GLY A 281 28.77 -16.62 21.28
C GLY A 281 29.26 -17.33 20.02
N ASP A 282 30.51 -17.13 19.64
CA ASP A 282 31.10 -17.72 18.45
C ASP A 282 31.55 -19.18 18.68
N GLY A 283 31.79 -19.59 19.93
CA GLY A 283 32.23 -20.94 20.31
C GLY A 283 33.72 -21.03 20.67
N LEU A 284 34.47 -19.94 20.54
CA LEU A 284 35.76 -19.75 21.18
C LEU A 284 35.54 -19.28 22.62
N SER A 285 36.64 -19.19 23.37
CA SER A 285 36.58 -18.66 24.73
C SER A 285 37.44 -17.43 24.82
N ASN A 286 37.08 -16.51 25.71
CA ASN A 286 37.82 -15.27 25.93
C ASN A 286 39.35 -15.48 26.10
N GLN A 287 39.78 -16.64 26.64
CA GLN A 287 41.20 -16.99 26.75
C GLN A 287 41.82 -17.55 25.47
N ALA A 288 41.06 -18.29 24.65
CA ALA A 288 41.49 -18.79 23.35
C ALA A 288 41.73 -17.63 22.38
N GLU A 289 40.80 -16.69 22.30
CA GLU A 289 40.87 -15.50 21.43
C GLU A 289 42.06 -14.61 21.81
N SER A 290 42.25 -14.37 23.12
CA SER A 290 43.43 -13.64 23.60
C SER A 290 44.78 -14.31 23.25
N ASP A 291 44.83 -15.64 23.08
CA ASP A 291 46.05 -16.36 22.69
C ASP A 291 46.29 -16.27 21.17
N LEU A 292 45.21 -16.12 20.39
CA LEU A 292 45.18 -15.99 18.92
C LEU A 292 45.23 -14.54 18.44
N LEU A 293 45.11 -13.57 19.36
CA LEU A 293 45.04 -12.13 19.09
C LEU A 293 43.75 -11.68 18.39
N SER A 294 42.71 -12.51 18.42
CA SER A 294 41.35 -12.16 18.01
C SER A 294 40.59 -11.46 19.17
N GLU A 295 39.46 -10.84 18.85
CA GLU A 295 38.70 -9.95 19.71
C GLU A 295 37.61 -10.69 20.49
N ALA A 296 37.84 -10.95 21.79
CA ALA A 296 36.97 -11.72 22.72
C ALA A 296 35.49 -11.30 22.92
N TYR A 297 35.03 -10.30 22.18
CA TYR A 297 33.67 -9.75 22.25
C TYR A 297 33.21 -9.30 20.85
N ASN A 298 33.82 -9.85 19.81
CA ASN A 298 33.54 -9.59 18.42
C ASN A 298 33.77 -10.90 17.65
N ASN A 299 32.67 -11.58 17.37
CA ASN A 299 32.68 -12.91 16.77
C ASN A 299 33.20 -12.98 15.33
N ASP A 300 33.64 -11.86 14.76
CA ASP A 300 34.16 -11.65 13.41
C ASP A 300 35.24 -10.55 13.50
N SER A 301 36.45 -10.94 13.89
CA SER A 301 37.51 -10.05 14.38
C SER A 301 38.10 -9.13 13.30
N ASP A 302 38.17 -9.58 12.06
CA ASP A 302 38.58 -8.77 10.91
C ASP A 302 37.39 -8.09 10.20
N GLY A 303 36.16 -8.52 10.49
CA GLY A 303 34.94 -7.98 9.92
C GLY A 303 34.75 -8.43 8.48
N ASP A 304 35.32 -9.57 8.12
CA ASP A 304 35.23 -10.12 6.79
C ASP A 304 33.84 -10.76 6.56
N GLY A 305 33.19 -11.27 7.62
CA GLY A 305 31.87 -11.91 7.61
C GLY A 305 31.85 -13.39 8.00
N SER A 306 33.01 -14.00 8.28
CA SER A 306 33.20 -15.34 8.85
C SER A 306 33.27 -15.26 10.37
N LEU A 307 32.90 -16.33 11.08
CA LEU A 307 33.07 -16.36 12.53
C LEU A 307 34.50 -16.80 12.89
N ASP A 308 35.12 -16.17 13.88
CA ASP A 308 36.46 -16.52 14.38
C ASP A 308 36.58 -18.04 14.71
N SER A 309 35.48 -18.66 15.14
CA SER A 309 35.42 -20.09 15.47
C SER A 309 35.34 -21.03 14.26
N ASP A 310 34.92 -20.54 13.10
CA ASP A 310 34.88 -21.28 11.83
C ASP A 310 36.25 -21.24 11.12
N GLU A 311 37.16 -20.37 11.58
CA GLU A 311 38.50 -20.17 11.04
C GLU A 311 39.57 -20.98 11.79
N LEU A 312 40.58 -21.43 11.05
CA LEU A 312 41.69 -22.20 11.61
C LEU A 312 42.81 -21.26 12.07
N PRO A 313 43.24 -21.31 13.35
CA PRO A 313 44.33 -20.46 13.81
C PRO A 313 45.64 -20.77 13.08
N GLY A 314 46.28 -19.74 12.52
CA GLY A 314 47.22 -19.91 11.42
C GLY A 314 47.85 -18.62 10.91
N ASP A 315 48.68 -18.73 9.87
CA ASP A 315 49.18 -17.63 9.04
C ASP A 315 49.42 -18.30 7.68
N SER A 316 48.31 -18.61 7.01
CA SER A 316 48.25 -19.55 5.88
C SER A 316 49.09 -19.08 4.69
N ASP A 317 49.04 -17.80 4.39
CA ASP A 317 49.75 -17.18 3.28
C ASP A 317 51.16 -16.63 3.66
N ALA A 318 51.46 -16.56 4.96
CA ALA A 318 52.69 -16.06 5.55
C ALA A 318 52.93 -14.53 5.40
N ASP A 319 51.87 -13.71 5.34
CA ASP A 319 52.00 -12.25 5.33
C ASP A 319 52.24 -11.64 6.73
N GLY A 320 51.93 -12.42 7.78
CA GLY A 320 52.15 -12.09 9.18
C GLY A 320 50.93 -11.56 9.92
N LEU A 321 49.73 -11.66 9.35
CA LEU A 321 48.46 -11.69 10.07
C LEU A 321 48.12 -13.13 10.46
N ASP A 322 47.36 -13.30 11.54
CA ASP A 322 46.79 -14.61 11.85
C ASP A 322 45.47 -14.71 11.10
N ASN A 323 45.06 -15.92 10.73
CA ASN A 323 43.87 -16.12 9.91
C ASN A 323 42.61 -15.44 10.50
N LEU A 324 42.46 -15.51 11.83
CA LEU A 324 41.34 -14.88 12.56
C LEU A 324 41.33 -13.34 12.48
N ILE A 325 42.32 -12.71 11.84
CA ILE A 325 42.45 -11.26 11.72
C ILE A 325 42.90 -10.85 10.32
N ASP A 326 42.74 -11.71 9.31
CA ASP A 326 43.15 -11.50 7.92
C ASP A 326 41.98 -11.69 6.93
N ASP A 327 41.49 -10.58 6.37
CA ASP A 327 40.33 -10.58 5.47
C ASP A 327 40.48 -11.45 4.17
N ASP A 328 41.67 -12.03 3.89
CA ASP A 328 42.05 -12.80 2.67
C ASP A 328 43.17 -13.82 3.01
N ASP A 329 42.77 -14.92 3.64
CA ASP A 329 43.62 -15.91 4.34
C ASP A 329 44.67 -16.63 3.48
N ASP A 330 44.36 -16.81 2.20
CA ASP A 330 45.20 -17.49 1.23
C ASP A 330 45.84 -16.53 0.20
N ASN A 331 45.44 -15.26 0.26
CA ASN A 331 45.93 -14.13 -0.52
C ASN A 331 45.74 -14.30 -2.03
N ASP A 332 44.61 -14.88 -2.43
CA ASP A 332 44.21 -15.09 -3.82
C ASP A 332 43.38 -13.91 -4.40
N LEU A 333 42.99 -12.95 -3.55
CA LEU A 333 42.16 -11.75 -3.81
C LEU A 333 40.64 -11.95 -3.68
N ILE A 334 40.19 -13.10 -3.20
CA ILE A 334 38.83 -13.38 -2.77
C ILE A 334 38.80 -13.30 -1.24
N PRO A 335 37.88 -12.51 -0.64
CA PRO A 335 37.80 -12.45 0.81
C PRO A 335 37.23 -13.73 1.41
N THR A 336 37.81 -14.19 2.52
CA THR A 336 37.49 -15.43 3.25
C THR A 336 35.99 -15.70 3.38
N ARG A 337 35.17 -14.68 3.70
CA ARG A 337 33.70 -14.78 3.78
C ARG A 337 32.96 -15.23 2.52
N LEU A 338 33.57 -15.09 1.34
CA LEU A 338 32.95 -15.47 0.07
C LEU A 338 33.25 -16.92 -0.28
N GLU A 339 34.35 -17.46 0.23
CA GLU A 339 34.74 -18.86 0.09
C GLU A 339 34.06 -19.70 1.16
N GLY A 340 34.08 -19.22 2.41
CA GLY A 340 33.49 -19.87 3.57
C GLY A 340 34.27 -21.10 4.04
N ALA A 341 33.88 -21.67 5.19
CA ALA A 341 34.58 -22.79 5.84
C ALA A 341 34.34 -24.18 5.21
N GLY A 342 33.98 -24.23 3.92
CA GLY A 342 33.78 -25.45 3.15
C GLY A 342 35.07 -26.24 2.91
N ASP A 343 34.95 -27.40 2.26
CA ASP A 343 36.06 -28.23 1.73
C ASP A 343 35.50 -28.92 0.49
N SER A 344 35.40 -28.14 -0.59
CA SER A 344 34.62 -28.45 -1.79
C SER A 344 35.22 -29.65 -2.53
N ASN A 345 36.54 -29.68 -2.69
CA ASN A 345 37.27 -30.79 -3.28
C ASN A 345 37.53 -31.99 -2.33
N ASN A 346 37.19 -31.86 -1.03
CA ASN A 346 37.38 -32.87 0.02
C ASN A 346 38.84 -33.33 0.19
N ASP A 347 39.80 -32.44 -0.06
CA ASP A 347 41.23 -32.73 0.09
C ASP A 347 41.75 -32.51 1.52
N GLY A 348 40.95 -31.83 2.34
CA GLY A 348 41.18 -31.56 3.75
C GLY A 348 41.80 -30.20 4.06
N GLU A 349 41.98 -29.34 3.06
CA GLU A 349 42.19 -27.89 3.18
C GLU A 349 40.83 -27.20 3.02
N PRO A 350 40.40 -26.34 3.98
CA PRO A 350 39.18 -25.56 3.81
C PRO A 350 39.27 -24.59 2.62
N ASP A 351 38.12 -24.26 2.02
CA ASP A 351 38.03 -23.45 0.80
C ASP A 351 38.72 -22.08 0.97
N TYR A 352 38.48 -21.36 2.07
CA TYR A 352 39.18 -20.09 2.38
C TYR A 352 40.71 -20.19 2.55
N LEU A 353 41.27 -21.41 2.58
CA LEU A 353 42.71 -21.68 2.62
C LEU A 353 43.24 -22.29 1.31
N ASP A 354 42.35 -22.67 0.40
CA ASP A 354 42.68 -23.39 -0.83
C ASP A 354 42.59 -22.45 -2.05
N ARG A 355 43.65 -22.45 -2.86
CA ARG A 355 43.72 -21.61 -4.07
C ARG A 355 43.04 -22.24 -5.30
N ASP A 356 42.46 -23.43 -5.13
CA ASP A 356 41.85 -24.32 -6.12
C ASP A 356 40.78 -25.16 -5.41
N SER A 357 39.77 -24.48 -4.84
CA SER A 357 38.84 -25.04 -3.83
C SER A 357 38.02 -26.23 -4.32
N ASP A 358 37.67 -26.27 -5.60
CA ASP A 358 36.96 -27.39 -6.24
C ASP A 358 37.91 -28.47 -6.83
N GLY A 359 39.20 -28.15 -6.91
CA GLY A 359 40.27 -29.04 -7.34
C GLY A 359 40.19 -29.43 -8.82
N ASP A 360 39.57 -28.60 -9.65
CA ASP A 360 39.46 -28.82 -11.08
C ASP A 360 40.74 -28.44 -11.84
N GLY A 361 41.60 -27.62 -11.22
CA GLY A 361 42.89 -27.18 -11.71
C GLY A 361 42.91 -25.79 -12.36
N PHE A 362 41.82 -25.04 -12.26
CA PHE A 362 41.83 -23.59 -12.30
C PHE A 362 42.20 -23.04 -10.92
N SER A 363 41.84 -21.81 -10.61
CA SER A 363 42.29 -21.20 -9.37
C SER A 363 41.26 -20.16 -9.04
N ASP A 364 40.86 -20.07 -7.79
CA ASP A 364 39.69 -19.31 -7.38
C ASP A 364 39.76 -17.85 -7.89
N ALA A 365 40.91 -17.19 -7.75
CA ALA A 365 41.21 -15.88 -8.35
C ALA A 365 40.95 -15.71 -9.87
N PHE A 366 40.99 -16.79 -10.65
CA PHE A 366 40.75 -16.83 -12.08
C PHE A 366 39.27 -17.06 -12.42
N GLU A 367 38.58 -17.92 -11.68
CA GLU A 367 37.15 -18.17 -11.81
C GLU A 367 36.32 -17.00 -11.28
N GLY A 368 36.64 -16.58 -10.07
CA GLY A 368 35.93 -15.55 -9.33
C GLY A 368 34.56 -16.02 -8.82
N VAL A 369 33.98 -15.22 -7.93
CA VAL A 369 32.79 -15.54 -7.13
C VAL A 369 31.44 -15.49 -7.88
N ASN A 370 31.43 -15.64 -9.20
CA ASN A 370 30.16 -15.73 -9.92
C ASN A 370 29.56 -17.12 -9.73
N ASP A 371 28.27 -17.23 -9.98
CA ASP A 371 27.47 -18.46 -9.96
C ASP A 371 26.70 -18.44 -11.28
N PHE A 372 27.15 -19.26 -12.25
CA PHE A 372 26.69 -19.21 -13.63
C PHE A 372 25.44 -20.05 -13.89
N ASP A 373 25.27 -21.18 -13.21
CA ASP A 373 24.10 -22.06 -13.31
C ASP A 373 22.98 -21.70 -12.30
N PHE A 374 23.27 -20.79 -11.36
CA PHE A 374 22.37 -20.32 -10.29
C PHE A 374 21.98 -21.40 -9.28
N ASP A 375 22.80 -22.43 -9.09
CA ASP A 375 22.57 -23.47 -8.10
C ASP A 375 22.93 -23.06 -6.65
N SER A 376 23.48 -21.84 -6.50
CA SER A 376 23.98 -21.24 -5.25
C SER A 376 25.36 -21.73 -4.79
N ILE A 377 26.10 -22.43 -5.65
CA ILE A 377 27.51 -22.77 -5.48
C ILE A 377 28.30 -21.84 -6.42
N PRO A 378 29.19 -20.98 -5.90
CA PRO A 378 30.07 -20.18 -6.75
C PRO A 378 30.97 -21.08 -7.59
N ASN A 379 31.32 -20.63 -8.79
CA ASN A 379 32.22 -21.33 -9.71
C ASN A 379 33.60 -21.66 -9.13
N THR A 380 34.04 -21.01 -8.06
CA THR A 380 35.29 -21.37 -7.37
C THR A 380 35.15 -22.66 -6.55
N LEU A 381 33.92 -23.06 -6.22
CA LEU A 381 33.56 -24.20 -5.38
C LEU A 381 32.85 -25.31 -6.16
N ASP A 382 32.69 -25.15 -7.48
CA ASP A 382 31.88 -26.02 -8.35
C ASP A 382 32.72 -26.64 -9.47
N ASP A 383 32.80 -27.98 -9.50
CA ASP A 383 33.60 -28.71 -10.48
C ASP A 383 32.92 -28.90 -11.86
N ASP A 384 31.70 -28.36 -12.02
CA ASP A 384 30.82 -28.36 -13.19
C ASP A 384 29.99 -27.04 -13.22
N SER A 385 30.71 -25.91 -13.37
CA SER A 385 30.28 -24.51 -13.19
C SER A 385 29.02 -24.04 -13.93
N ASP A 386 28.57 -24.77 -14.94
CA ASP A 386 27.35 -24.51 -15.70
C ASP A 386 26.34 -25.67 -15.68
N ALA A 387 26.67 -26.73 -14.94
CA ALA A 387 25.90 -27.94 -14.75
C ALA A 387 25.44 -28.63 -16.05
N ASP A 388 26.22 -28.52 -17.13
CA ASP A 388 25.98 -29.23 -18.39
C ASP A 388 26.31 -30.75 -18.29
N GLY A 389 27.05 -31.13 -17.26
CA GLY A 389 27.47 -32.51 -16.96
C GLY A 389 28.87 -32.87 -17.46
N ILE A 390 29.66 -31.91 -17.91
CA ILE A 390 31.06 -32.00 -18.29
C ILE A 390 31.87 -31.14 -17.33
N LEU A 391 32.76 -31.78 -16.56
CA LEU A 391 33.58 -31.06 -15.58
C LEU A 391 34.46 -29.99 -16.24
N ASP A 392 34.56 -28.81 -15.63
CA ASP A 392 35.32 -27.63 -16.08
C ASP A 392 36.73 -27.99 -16.59
N LYS A 393 37.43 -28.85 -15.85
CA LYS A 393 38.77 -29.34 -16.20
C LYS A 393 38.86 -30.05 -17.56
N ASP A 394 37.77 -30.65 -18.02
CA ASP A 394 37.68 -31.39 -19.28
C ASP A 394 37.30 -30.48 -20.47
N GLU A 395 36.64 -29.36 -20.21
CA GLU A 395 36.25 -28.33 -21.19
C GLU A 395 37.37 -27.30 -21.41
N GLY A 396 37.93 -26.79 -20.32
CA GLY A 396 39.07 -25.89 -20.30
C GLY A 396 38.69 -24.40 -20.43
N THR A 397 39.58 -23.61 -21.06
CA THR A 397 39.36 -22.16 -21.28
C THR A 397 38.84 -21.87 -22.70
N GLY A 398 38.07 -22.80 -23.27
CA GLY A 398 37.46 -22.68 -24.60
C GLY A 398 36.41 -21.59 -24.65
N ASP A 399 35.80 -21.44 -25.82
CA ASP A 399 34.66 -20.57 -26.16
C ASP A 399 34.24 -21.06 -27.55
N ALA A 400 33.49 -22.16 -27.55
CA ALA A 400 33.21 -23.02 -28.69
C ALA A 400 32.26 -22.35 -29.68
N ASP A 401 31.31 -21.58 -29.17
CA ASP A 401 30.25 -20.94 -29.92
C ASP A 401 30.54 -19.44 -30.22
N LEU A 402 31.55 -18.86 -29.55
CA LEU A 402 32.05 -17.48 -29.68
C LEU A 402 31.06 -16.42 -29.20
N ASP A 403 30.18 -16.75 -28.27
CA ASP A 403 29.23 -15.81 -27.68
C ASP A 403 29.85 -14.89 -26.61
N GLY A 404 31.03 -15.28 -26.10
CA GLY A 404 31.83 -14.54 -25.13
C GLY A 404 31.82 -15.11 -23.71
N PHE A 405 31.10 -16.20 -23.46
CA PHE A 405 31.25 -17.05 -22.28
C PHE A 405 32.21 -18.20 -22.60
N PRO A 406 33.18 -18.51 -21.71
CA PRO A 406 33.98 -19.71 -21.86
C PRO A 406 33.14 -20.98 -21.70
N ASP A 407 33.47 -22.05 -22.43
CA ASP A 407 32.78 -23.37 -22.39
C ASP A 407 32.39 -23.76 -20.95
N ARG A 408 33.35 -23.77 -20.01
CA ARG A 408 33.14 -24.09 -18.58
C ARG A 408 32.17 -23.23 -17.76
N THR A 409 31.55 -22.23 -18.35
CA THR A 409 30.62 -21.32 -17.68
C THR A 409 29.40 -21.08 -18.56
N ASP A 410 29.25 -21.90 -19.57
CA ASP A 410 28.28 -21.76 -20.64
C ASP A 410 27.42 -23.02 -20.67
N PRO A 411 26.26 -23.00 -19.98
CA PRO A 411 25.37 -24.17 -19.88
C PRO A 411 24.85 -24.62 -21.25
N ASP A 412 25.03 -23.77 -22.27
CA ASP A 412 24.85 -24.14 -23.65
C ASP A 412 26.06 -23.73 -24.51
N ASP A 413 27.18 -24.40 -24.25
CA ASP A 413 28.42 -24.36 -25.05
C ASP A 413 28.21 -24.71 -26.56
N THR A 414 26.96 -24.94 -26.98
CA THR A 414 26.55 -25.30 -28.34
C THR A 414 25.64 -24.31 -29.07
N ASP A 415 24.96 -23.34 -28.44
CA ASP A 415 23.72 -22.78 -29.02
C ASP A 415 23.66 -21.26 -29.36
N GLY A 416 24.77 -20.56 -29.61
CA GLY A 416 24.76 -19.20 -30.19
C GLY A 416 23.91 -19.01 -31.49
N PRO A 417 24.26 -18.15 -32.46
CA PRO A 417 23.45 -18.00 -33.70
C PRO A 417 23.24 -19.29 -34.53
N ASN A 418 23.81 -20.42 -34.11
CA ASN A 418 23.61 -21.73 -34.72
C ASN A 418 22.96 -22.76 -33.81
N GLY A 419 22.59 -22.39 -32.58
CA GLY A 419 21.83 -23.18 -31.63
C GLY A 419 20.36 -23.29 -31.89
N ASP A 420 19.67 -24.13 -31.14
CA ASP A 420 18.26 -24.53 -31.28
C ASP A 420 17.66 -24.60 -29.85
N PHE A 421 17.30 -23.43 -29.31
CA PHE A 421 17.07 -23.24 -27.87
C PHE A 421 15.80 -23.95 -27.35
N ASP A 422 14.73 -23.99 -28.14
CA ASP A 422 13.49 -24.70 -27.80
C ASP A 422 13.41 -26.12 -28.37
N HIS A 423 14.46 -26.56 -29.10
CA HIS A 423 14.62 -27.90 -29.65
C HIS A 423 13.54 -28.30 -30.66
N ASP A 424 12.99 -27.34 -31.38
CA ASP A 424 11.99 -27.55 -32.43
C ASP A 424 12.62 -27.99 -33.77
N GLY A 425 13.95 -27.85 -33.89
CA GLY A 425 14.74 -28.20 -35.08
C GLY A 425 15.11 -27.01 -35.97
N LEU A 426 14.71 -25.79 -35.62
CA LEU A 426 15.22 -24.55 -36.18
C LEU A 426 16.40 -24.03 -35.37
N ARG A 427 17.13 -23.08 -35.94
CA ARG A 427 18.19 -22.40 -35.20
C ARG A 427 17.71 -21.05 -34.75
N ASN A 428 18.21 -20.56 -33.62
CA ASN A 428 17.96 -19.23 -33.07
C ASN A 428 18.10 -18.11 -34.13
N LEU A 429 19.05 -18.24 -35.08
CA LEU A 429 19.20 -17.31 -36.21
C LEU A 429 18.17 -17.50 -37.33
N ASP A 430 17.80 -18.75 -37.62
CA ASP A 430 16.78 -19.04 -38.63
C ASP A 430 15.41 -18.55 -38.14
N GLU A 431 15.08 -18.76 -36.87
CA GLU A 431 13.85 -18.27 -36.27
C GLU A 431 13.78 -16.75 -36.26
N TYR A 432 14.88 -16.07 -35.90
CA TYR A 432 14.96 -14.61 -36.04
C TYR A 432 14.72 -14.13 -37.50
N LEU A 433 15.13 -14.92 -38.50
CA LEU A 433 14.93 -14.57 -39.92
C LEU A 433 13.51 -14.86 -40.40
N LEU A 434 12.85 -15.87 -39.83
CA LEU A 434 11.48 -16.30 -40.12
C LEU A 434 10.44 -15.58 -39.26
N ASN A 435 10.89 -14.87 -38.22
CA ASN A 435 10.07 -14.17 -37.25
C ASN A 435 9.21 -15.10 -36.37
N THR A 436 9.62 -16.37 -36.27
CA THR A 436 9.20 -17.32 -35.23
C THR A 436 9.94 -17.03 -33.92
N ALA A 437 9.49 -17.62 -32.81
CA ALA A 437 9.95 -17.32 -31.47
C ALA A 437 11.09 -18.25 -31.03
N PRO A 438 12.34 -17.77 -30.86
CA PRO A 438 13.53 -18.57 -30.48
C PRO A 438 13.51 -19.25 -29.12
N ASN A 439 12.37 -19.27 -28.47
CA ASN A 439 12.20 -19.74 -27.11
C ASN A 439 10.83 -20.38 -26.90
N HIS A 440 10.16 -20.72 -27.98
CA HIS A 440 8.85 -21.31 -27.99
C HIS A 440 8.72 -22.15 -29.25
N ASP A 441 8.64 -23.47 -29.04
CA ASP A 441 8.62 -24.47 -30.09
C ASP A 441 7.44 -24.35 -31.07
N ASP A 442 6.37 -23.65 -30.70
CA ASP A 442 5.11 -23.46 -31.44
C ASP A 442 4.62 -21.98 -31.39
N SER A 443 4.95 -21.17 -32.39
CA SER A 443 4.81 -19.70 -32.32
C SER A 443 3.37 -19.17 -32.38
N ASP A 444 2.49 -19.78 -33.17
CA ASP A 444 1.07 -19.41 -33.30
C ASP A 444 0.14 -20.21 -32.37
N ARG A 445 0.63 -21.31 -31.80
CA ARG A 445 -0.06 -22.18 -30.83
C ARG A 445 -1.14 -23.04 -31.45
N ASP A 446 -0.90 -23.47 -32.68
CA ASP A 446 -1.80 -24.34 -33.41
C ASP A 446 -1.60 -25.85 -33.09
N GLY A 447 -0.51 -26.19 -32.39
CA GLY A 447 -0.15 -27.54 -31.97
C GLY A 447 0.88 -28.24 -32.84
N LEU A 448 1.37 -27.61 -33.91
CA LEU A 448 2.58 -27.97 -34.63
C LEU A 448 3.76 -27.16 -34.10
N SER A 449 4.98 -27.63 -34.37
CA SER A 449 6.18 -26.91 -33.95
C SER A 449 6.78 -26.15 -35.13
N ASP A 450 7.33 -24.97 -34.93
CA ASP A 450 7.82 -24.11 -36.00
C ASP A 450 8.81 -24.86 -36.92
N GLY A 451 9.72 -25.65 -36.35
CA GLY A 451 10.66 -26.47 -37.12
C GLY A 451 10.06 -27.63 -37.90
N PHE A 452 8.90 -28.13 -37.52
CA PHE A 452 8.15 -29.10 -38.30
C PHE A 452 7.54 -28.45 -39.55
N GLU A 453 6.90 -27.30 -39.37
CA GLU A 453 6.16 -26.61 -40.43
C GLU A 453 7.08 -25.89 -41.40
N VAL A 454 8.11 -25.20 -40.89
CA VAL A 454 9.15 -24.59 -41.73
C VAL A 454 9.90 -25.67 -42.52
N GLY A 455 10.20 -26.80 -41.90
CA GLY A 455 10.91 -27.93 -42.48
C GLY A 455 12.28 -27.56 -43.10
N ALA A 456 12.29 -27.17 -44.37
CA ALA A 456 13.51 -26.73 -45.07
C ALA A 456 13.52 -25.21 -45.27
N ILE A 457 14.46 -24.52 -44.60
CA ILE A 457 14.61 -23.05 -44.60
C ILE A 457 14.74 -22.43 -46.02
N ASP A 458 15.11 -23.19 -47.05
CA ASP A 458 15.17 -22.70 -48.43
C ASP A 458 13.83 -22.72 -49.18
N SER A 459 12.76 -23.19 -48.55
CA SER A 459 11.40 -23.27 -49.05
C SER A 459 10.38 -23.32 -47.91
N VAL A 460 10.22 -22.20 -47.21
CA VAL A 460 9.25 -22.05 -46.10
C VAL A 460 7.82 -22.13 -46.65
N PRO A 461 6.97 -23.03 -46.14
CA PRO A 461 5.56 -23.11 -46.51
C PRO A 461 4.76 -21.84 -46.14
N ASP A 462 3.71 -21.61 -46.93
CA ASP A 462 2.72 -20.52 -46.90
C ASP A 462 1.58 -21.09 -47.77
N THR A 463 0.68 -21.85 -47.14
CA THR A 463 -0.29 -22.72 -47.82
C THR A 463 -1.37 -21.92 -48.55
N ASP A 464 -1.98 -20.96 -47.86
CA ASP A 464 -3.04 -20.08 -48.37
C ASP A 464 -2.51 -18.90 -49.24
N GLY A 465 -1.24 -18.55 -49.08
CA GLY A 465 -0.59 -17.46 -49.80
C GLY A 465 -0.88 -16.05 -49.24
N ASP A 466 -1.29 -15.90 -47.97
CA ASP A 466 -1.60 -14.61 -47.35
C ASP A 466 -0.37 -13.81 -46.87
N TRP A 467 0.82 -14.41 -46.99
CA TRP A 467 2.14 -13.90 -46.63
C TRP A 467 2.52 -14.06 -45.16
N LEU A 468 1.69 -14.72 -44.36
CA LEU A 468 2.08 -15.44 -43.17
C LEU A 468 2.68 -16.78 -43.60
N ILE A 469 3.60 -17.31 -42.81
CA ILE A 469 4.08 -18.68 -43.03
C ILE A 469 3.30 -19.56 -42.08
N ASN A 470 3.17 -20.85 -42.42
CA ASN A 470 2.39 -21.79 -41.61
C ASN A 470 2.74 -21.73 -40.11
N ALA A 471 4.04 -21.75 -39.78
CA ALA A 471 4.56 -21.61 -38.41
C ALA A 471 4.26 -20.26 -37.70
N LEU A 472 3.45 -19.39 -38.30
CA LEU A 472 2.95 -18.16 -37.70
C LEU A 472 1.45 -17.97 -37.92
N ASP A 473 0.77 -18.94 -38.53
CA ASP A 473 -0.64 -18.93 -38.89
C ASP A 473 -1.41 -19.99 -38.09
N ALA A 474 -2.54 -19.62 -37.51
CA ALA A 474 -3.32 -20.55 -36.69
C ALA A 474 -4.38 -21.32 -37.51
N ASP A 475 -4.50 -20.99 -38.79
CA ASP A 475 -5.46 -21.49 -39.77
C ASP A 475 -4.71 -21.57 -41.12
N ASP A 476 -3.90 -22.62 -41.27
CA ASP A 476 -2.83 -22.72 -42.27
C ASP A 476 -3.30 -22.58 -43.73
N ASP A 477 -4.50 -23.06 -44.06
CA ASP A 477 -5.11 -22.96 -45.39
C ASP A 477 -6.24 -21.93 -45.47
N ASP A 478 -6.50 -21.20 -44.38
CA ASP A 478 -7.39 -20.06 -44.26
C ASP A 478 -8.84 -20.41 -44.67
N ASP A 479 -9.24 -21.66 -44.43
CA ASP A 479 -10.57 -22.20 -44.71
C ASP A 479 -11.60 -21.82 -43.62
N GLY A 480 -11.13 -21.36 -42.45
CA GLY A 480 -11.96 -20.96 -41.32
C GLY A 480 -12.13 -22.02 -40.24
N ILE A 481 -11.49 -23.18 -40.38
CA ILE A 481 -11.35 -24.23 -39.38
C ILE A 481 -9.89 -24.16 -38.86
N PRO A 482 -9.67 -23.73 -37.60
CA PRO A 482 -8.31 -23.58 -37.11
C PRO A 482 -7.56 -24.91 -37.09
N THR A 483 -6.28 -24.91 -37.46
CA THR A 483 -5.41 -26.09 -37.55
C THR A 483 -5.43 -26.95 -36.28
N THR A 484 -5.54 -26.33 -35.10
CA THR A 484 -5.77 -27.04 -33.81
C THR A 484 -6.94 -28.04 -33.85
N THR A 485 -8.05 -27.67 -34.49
CA THR A 485 -9.29 -28.45 -34.57
C THR A 485 -9.10 -29.62 -35.51
N GLU A 486 -8.47 -29.37 -36.64
CA GLU A 486 -8.21 -30.38 -37.65
C GLU A 486 -7.21 -31.41 -37.15
N LEU A 487 -6.15 -31.01 -36.44
CA LEU A 487 -5.22 -31.94 -35.79
C LEU A 487 -5.91 -32.84 -34.75
N GLU A 488 -6.90 -32.31 -34.02
CA GLU A 488 -7.72 -33.12 -33.11
C GLU A 488 -8.54 -34.17 -33.89
N ASP A 489 -9.14 -33.76 -35.02
CA ASP A 489 -9.97 -34.61 -35.88
C ASP A 489 -9.15 -35.62 -36.71
N GLN A 490 -7.94 -35.28 -37.14
CA GLN A 490 -6.96 -36.19 -37.77
C GLN A 490 -6.67 -37.40 -36.85
N GLY A 491 -6.53 -37.16 -35.54
CA GLY A 491 -6.34 -38.21 -34.55
C GLY A 491 -7.49 -39.24 -34.48
N LEU A 492 -8.67 -38.89 -34.99
CA LEU A 492 -9.89 -39.70 -34.98
C LEU A 492 -10.21 -40.31 -36.34
N TYR A 493 -10.08 -39.56 -37.43
CA TYR A 493 -10.57 -39.92 -38.76
C TYR A 493 -9.45 -40.22 -39.77
N GLY A 494 -8.25 -39.71 -39.55
CA GLY A 494 -7.05 -39.91 -40.38
C GLY A 494 -6.58 -38.63 -41.09
N ASP A 495 -5.32 -38.61 -41.51
CA ASP A 495 -4.66 -37.38 -41.96
C ASP A 495 -4.92 -36.99 -43.42
N ASP A 496 -5.34 -37.91 -44.29
CA ASP A 496 -5.42 -37.74 -45.76
C ASP A 496 -6.60 -38.59 -46.28
N ILE A 497 -7.80 -38.00 -46.28
CA ILE A 497 -9.07 -38.70 -46.55
C ILE A 497 -9.23 -38.99 -48.03
N ASP A 498 -8.97 -38.00 -48.87
CA ASP A 498 -9.14 -38.07 -50.31
C ASP A 498 -7.99 -38.84 -51.01
N GLY A 499 -6.83 -38.97 -50.34
CA GLY A 499 -5.65 -39.71 -50.78
C GLY A 499 -4.72 -38.93 -51.71
N ASP A 500 -4.82 -37.60 -51.76
CA ASP A 500 -3.99 -36.74 -52.59
C ASP A 500 -2.61 -36.43 -51.98
N ASN A 501 -2.41 -36.82 -50.71
CA ASN A 501 -1.22 -36.64 -49.87
C ASN A 501 -1.01 -35.21 -49.34
N VAL A 502 -2.06 -34.40 -49.26
CA VAL A 502 -2.13 -33.19 -48.46
C VAL A 502 -2.82 -33.54 -47.13
N PRO A 503 -2.23 -33.20 -45.98
CA PRO A 503 -2.90 -33.34 -44.70
C PRO A 503 -4.10 -32.38 -44.58
N ALA A 504 -5.15 -32.75 -43.84
CA ALA A 504 -6.34 -31.92 -43.64
C ALA A 504 -6.02 -30.44 -43.31
N TYR A 505 -5.13 -30.18 -42.34
CA TYR A 505 -4.73 -28.80 -41.96
C TYR A 505 -3.99 -27.98 -43.03
N LEU A 506 -3.82 -28.51 -44.24
CA LEU A 506 -3.22 -27.83 -45.39
C LEU A 506 -4.11 -27.97 -46.64
N ASP A 507 -5.33 -28.47 -46.48
CA ASP A 507 -6.20 -28.92 -47.55
C ASP A 507 -7.56 -28.21 -47.50
N GLU A 508 -7.75 -27.24 -48.41
CA GLU A 508 -9.00 -26.46 -48.53
C GLU A 508 -10.27 -27.31 -48.88
N ASP A 509 -10.14 -28.61 -49.14
CA ASP A 509 -11.18 -29.60 -49.55
C ASP A 509 -10.79 -31.00 -49.05
N THR A 510 -10.87 -31.23 -47.74
CA THR A 510 -10.27 -32.38 -47.01
C THR A 510 -10.75 -33.74 -47.53
N ASP A 511 -12.02 -33.85 -47.94
CA ASP A 511 -12.61 -35.11 -48.39
C ASP A 511 -12.56 -35.29 -49.93
N GLY A 512 -12.17 -34.23 -50.64
CA GLY A 512 -11.93 -34.19 -52.09
C GLY A 512 -13.19 -34.34 -52.93
N ASP A 513 -14.33 -33.95 -52.40
CA ASP A 513 -15.63 -34.06 -53.05
C ASP A 513 -15.91 -32.86 -54.00
N GLY A 514 -15.17 -31.76 -53.83
CA GLY A 514 -15.25 -30.55 -54.64
C GLY A 514 -16.08 -29.40 -54.03
N ILE A 515 -16.51 -29.54 -52.79
CA ILE A 515 -16.97 -28.49 -51.88
C ILE A 515 -15.76 -28.16 -50.98
N SER A 516 -15.58 -26.89 -50.63
CA SER A 516 -14.44 -26.50 -49.79
C SER A 516 -14.86 -26.53 -48.33
N ASP A 517 -13.93 -26.88 -47.46
CA ASP A 517 -14.11 -26.97 -46.01
C ASP A 517 -14.65 -25.65 -45.42
N SER A 518 -14.25 -24.50 -45.98
CA SER A 518 -14.83 -23.18 -45.64
C SER A 518 -16.34 -23.04 -45.79
N ILE A 519 -16.97 -23.92 -46.57
CA ILE A 519 -18.42 -24.00 -46.76
C ILE A 519 -19.00 -25.04 -45.79
N GLU A 520 -18.36 -26.20 -45.67
CA GLU A 520 -18.81 -27.34 -44.85
C GLU A 520 -18.63 -27.13 -43.34
N GLY A 521 -17.59 -26.40 -42.93
CA GLY A 521 -17.23 -26.09 -41.55
C GLY A 521 -17.80 -24.77 -41.02
N SER A 522 -18.52 -23.99 -41.83
CA SER A 522 -18.95 -22.63 -41.46
C SER A 522 -20.15 -22.53 -40.48
N SER A 523 -20.65 -23.64 -39.92
CA SER A 523 -21.83 -23.66 -39.04
C SER A 523 -21.69 -24.61 -37.84
N ASP A 524 -22.13 -24.13 -36.68
CA ASP A 524 -21.96 -24.63 -35.28
C ASP A 524 -22.58 -26.04 -34.97
N VAL A 525 -22.70 -26.93 -35.95
CA VAL A 525 -23.29 -28.28 -35.86
C VAL A 525 -22.51 -29.28 -36.74
N PHE A 526 -21.25 -29.53 -36.38
CA PHE A 526 -20.24 -30.28 -37.15
C PHE A 526 -20.46 -31.81 -37.28
N ASP A 527 -21.69 -32.29 -37.46
CA ASP A 527 -22.02 -33.70 -37.74
C ASP A 527 -23.55 -33.77 -38.00
N GLU A 528 -23.98 -33.49 -39.24
CA GLU A 528 -25.41 -33.33 -39.57
C GLU A 528 -26.17 -34.66 -39.42
N ASP A 529 -25.62 -35.77 -39.92
CA ASP A 529 -26.27 -37.08 -39.85
C ASP A 529 -26.06 -37.83 -38.50
N GLN A 530 -25.19 -37.30 -37.63
CA GLN A 530 -24.81 -37.81 -36.31
C GLN A 530 -24.08 -39.16 -36.34
N ASP A 531 -23.33 -39.45 -37.40
CA ASP A 531 -22.50 -40.65 -37.52
C ASP A 531 -21.11 -40.52 -36.88
N SER A 532 -20.79 -39.32 -36.37
CA SER A 532 -19.53 -38.92 -35.75
C SER A 532 -18.39 -38.66 -36.73
N ILE A 533 -18.67 -38.37 -38.00
CA ILE A 533 -17.71 -37.81 -38.94
C ILE A 533 -18.12 -36.34 -39.18
N PRO A 534 -17.22 -35.36 -39.01
CA PRO A 534 -17.54 -33.99 -39.36
C PRO A 534 -17.83 -33.82 -40.84
N ASN A 535 -18.69 -32.88 -41.20
CA ASN A 535 -19.14 -32.68 -42.59
C ASN A 535 -17.96 -32.49 -43.57
N TYR A 536 -16.97 -31.66 -43.21
CA TYR A 536 -15.74 -31.44 -44.01
C TYR A 536 -14.83 -32.68 -44.13
N PHE A 537 -15.16 -33.76 -43.42
CA PHE A 537 -14.51 -35.07 -43.48
C PHE A 537 -15.43 -36.15 -44.10
N ASP A 538 -16.67 -35.82 -44.48
CA ASP A 538 -17.72 -36.77 -44.87
C ASP A 538 -18.24 -36.55 -46.30
N LEU A 539 -18.15 -37.60 -47.12
CA LEU A 539 -18.60 -37.61 -48.52
C LEU A 539 -20.14 -37.65 -48.70
N ASP A 540 -20.91 -37.78 -47.61
CA ASP A 540 -22.40 -37.89 -47.55
C ASP A 540 -22.90 -37.27 -46.23
N SER A 541 -22.66 -35.97 -46.04
CA SER A 541 -22.86 -35.23 -44.77
C SER A 541 -24.26 -35.36 -44.16
N ASP A 542 -25.32 -35.55 -44.96
CA ASP A 542 -26.70 -35.69 -44.49
C ASP A 542 -27.20 -37.15 -44.36
N GLY A 543 -26.33 -38.10 -44.73
CA GLY A 543 -26.55 -39.54 -44.70
C GLY A 543 -27.72 -40.02 -45.55
N ASP A 544 -28.13 -39.28 -46.58
CA ASP A 544 -29.27 -39.59 -47.43
C ASP A 544 -28.97 -40.59 -48.56
N THR A 545 -27.70 -40.95 -48.75
CA THR A 545 -27.13 -41.86 -49.77
C THR A 545 -26.84 -41.25 -51.13
N ALA A 546 -27.13 -39.97 -51.33
CA ALA A 546 -26.40 -39.15 -52.30
C ALA A 546 -24.95 -38.97 -51.81
N SER A 547 -24.15 -38.23 -52.54
CA SER A 547 -22.85 -37.81 -52.05
C SER A 547 -22.79 -36.32 -52.24
N ASP A 548 -22.07 -35.64 -51.37
CA ASP A 548 -22.01 -34.18 -51.33
C ASP A 548 -21.53 -33.64 -52.69
N ALA A 549 -20.56 -34.29 -53.35
CA ALA A 549 -20.12 -34.01 -54.71
C ALA A 549 -21.20 -34.06 -55.81
N ASP A 550 -22.20 -34.96 -55.66
CA ASP A 550 -23.32 -35.10 -56.59
C ASP A 550 -24.40 -34.03 -56.33
N GLU A 551 -24.48 -33.52 -55.10
CA GLU A 551 -25.42 -32.49 -54.65
C GLU A 551 -24.87 -31.08 -54.83
N SER A 552 -23.58 -30.86 -54.61
CA SER A 552 -22.88 -29.57 -54.71
C SER A 552 -23.59 -28.47 -53.91
N LEU A 553 -23.34 -27.20 -54.22
CA LEU A 553 -24.04 -26.07 -53.62
C LEU A 553 -25.50 -25.92 -54.11
N ASN A 554 -26.15 -27.01 -54.53
CA ASN A 554 -27.56 -26.96 -54.88
C ASN A 554 -28.36 -26.78 -53.59
N ASP A 555 -29.30 -25.84 -53.63
CA ASP A 555 -30.25 -25.61 -52.55
C ASP A 555 -31.63 -25.70 -53.20
N ALA A 556 -32.13 -26.94 -53.32
CA ALA A 556 -33.32 -27.22 -54.11
C ALA A 556 -34.60 -26.59 -53.51
N ASN A 557 -34.61 -26.33 -52.21
CA ASN A 557 -35.67 -25.63 -51.47
C ASN A 557 -35.38 -24.12 -51.27
N SER A 558 -34.22 -23.63 -51.68
CA SER A 558 -33.81 -22.23 -51.58
C SER A 558 -33.95 -21.64 -50.17
N ASP A 559 -33.75 -22.47 -49.14
CA ASP A 559 -33.85 -22.04 -47.73
C ASP A 559 -32.53 -21.54 -47.15
N GLY A 560 -31.49 -21.47 -47.99
CA GLY A 560 -30.16 -21.03 -47.61
C GLY A 560 -29.29 -22.12 -47.02
N ILE A 561 -29.79 -23.36 -46.92
CA ILE A 561 -29.03 -24.54 -46.51
C ILE A 561 -28.81 -25.40 -47.76
N PRO A 562 -27.56 -25.62 -48.19
CA PRO A 562 -27.28 -26.52 -49.30
C PRO A 562 -27.80 -27.95 -49.06
N ASP A 563 -28.22 -28.61 -50.13
CA ASP A 563 -28.84 -29.96 -50.12
C ASP A 563 -27.94 -31.00 -49.43
N PHE A 564 -26.62 -30.91 -49.61
CA PHE A 564 -25.64 -31.81 -48.95
C PHE A 564 -25.64 -31.71 -47.41
N LEU A 565 -26.21 -30.64 -46.84
CA LEU A 565 -26.39 -30.47 -45.39
C LEU A 565 -27.84 -30.71 -44.94
N GLN A 566 -28.71 -31.30 -45.79
CA GLN A 566 -30.11 -31.53 -45.42
C GLN A 566 -30.75 -32.78 -46.04
N ASN A 567 -31.07 -33.74 -45.16
CA ASN A 567 -31.79 -34.95 -45.55
C ASN A 567 -33.18 -34.63 -46.11
N ASN A 568 -33.31 -34.60 -47.44
CA ASN A 568 -34.52 -34.19 -48.15
C ASN A 568 -35.66 -35.26 -48.10
N GLN A 569 -35.69 -36.04 -47.02
CA GLN A 569 -36.77 -36.94 -46.65
C GLN A 569 -37.37 -36.57 -45.29
N THR A 570 -38.12 -35.46 -45.21
CA THR A 570 -39.54 -35.41 -44.74
C THR A 570 -39.96 -34.05 -44.17
N ASN A 571 -40.36 -33.08 -45.01
CA ASN A 571 -41.31 -32.07 -44.53
C ASN A 571 -42.21 -31.47 -45.63
N PRO A 572 -43.51 -31.86 -45.71
CA PRO A 572 -44.49 -31.22 -46.60
C PRO A 572 -44.79 -29.74 -46.28
N SER A 573 -44.06 -29.14 -45.34
CA SER A 573 -44.22 -27.79 -44.84
C SER A 573 -43.17 -26.82 -45.39
N LEU A 574 -42.17 -27.31 -46.14
CA LEU A 574 -41.06 -26.55 -46.73
C LEU A 574 -41.18 -26.44 -48.25
N THR A 575 -42.35 -26.76 -48.82
CA THR A 575 -42.59 -26.63 -50.25
C THR A 575 -43.16 -25.25 -50.52
N ASP A 576 -42.40 -24.42 -51.23
CA ASP A 576 -42.89 -23.25 -51.94
C ASP A 576 -43.80 -23.74 -53.09
N LEU A 577 -45.09 -23.46 -52.99
CA LEU A 577 -46.14 -24.09 -53.80
C LEU A 577 -46.44 -23.31 -55.09
N ASP A 578 -46.23 -22.01 -55.08
CA ASP A 578 -46.47 -21.07 -56.19
C ASP A 578 -45.18 -20.47 -56.76
N HIS A 579 -44.04 -20.71 -56.12
CA HIS A 579 -42.67 -20.38 -56.52
C HIS A 579 -42.34 -18.88 -56.44
N ASP A 580 -42.82 -18.21 -55.40
CA ASP A 580 -42.56 -16.79 -55.13
C ASP A 580 -41.35 -16.53 -54.19
N GLY A 581 -40.76 -17.60 -53.65
CA GLY A 581 -39.65 -17.52 -52.70
C GLY A 581 -40.05 -17.64 -51.23
N LEU A 582 -41.34 -17.80 -50.91
CA LEU A 582 -41.84 -18.12 -49.57
C LEU A 582 -42.36 -19.56 -49.53
N VAL A 583 -42.02 -20.29 -48.46
CA VAL A 583 -42.58 -21.63 -48.26
C VAL A 583 -43.90 -21.58 -47.51
N ALA A 584 -44.76 -22.59 -47.70
CA ALA A 584 -46.11 -22.62 -47.16
C ALA A 584 -46.27 -22.38 -45.64
N TYR A 585 -45.21 -22.60 -44.83
CA TYR A 585 -45.25 -22.25 -43.40
C TYR A 585 -44.95 -20.77 -43.12
N GLN A 586 -44.08 -20.14 -43.92
CA GLN A 586 -43.80 -18.69 -43.83
C GLN A 586 -45.05 -17.93 -44.24
N GLU A 587 -45.70 -18.38 -45.30
CA GLU A 587 -46.95 -17.78 -45.79
C GLU A 587 -48.10 -17.91 -44.78
N ASP A 588 -48.24 -19.05 -44.06
CA ASP A 588 -49.22 -19.18 -42.96
C ASP A 588 -48.91 -18.25 -41.77
N LEU A 589 -47.64 -17.87 -41.57
CA LEU A 589 -47.19 -16.95 -40.52
C LEU A 589 -47.44 -15.48 -40.90
N LEU A 590 -47.18 -15.14 -42.16
CA LEU A 590 -47.35 -13.80 -42.74
C LEU A 590 -48.81 -13.50 -43.08
N GLY A 591 -49.59 -14.54 -43.38
CA GLY A 591 -51.01 -14.45 -43.75
C GLY A 591 -51.27 -14.40 -45.25
N THR A 592 -50.23 -14.59 -46.08
CA THR A 592 -50.29 -14.74 -47.54
C THR A 592 -50.87 -16.12 -47.94
N ASP A 593 -51.28 -16.31 -49.20
CA ASP A 593 -51.89 -17.56 -49.68
C ASP A 593 -50.85 -18.50 -50.32
N PRO A 594 -50.59 -19.70 -49.71
CA PRO A 594 -49.61 -20.68 -50.20
C PRO A 594 -49.82 -21.32 -51.57
N ASN A 595 -50.62 -20.73 -52.44
CA ASN A 595 -50.82 -21.19 -53.80
C ASN A 595 -51.01 -20.00 -54.77
N ASN A 596 -50.69 -18.79 -54.31
CA ASN A 596 -50.79 -17.56 -55.05
C ASN A 596 -49.62 -16.63 -54.70
N ALA A 597 -48.60 -16.66 -55.57
CA ALA A 597 -47.35 -15.89 -55.50
C ALA A 597 -47.46 -14.37 -55.28
N ASP A 598 -48.66 -13.78 -55.36
CA ASP A 598 -48.95 -12.33 -55.33
C ASP A 598 -50.33 -12.19 -54.66
N SER A 599 -50.33 -12.10 -53.32
CA SER A 599 -51.49 -12.32 -52.47
C SER A 599 -52.50 -11.17 -52.47
N ASP A 600 -52.06 -9.93 -52.61
CA ASP A 600 -52.92 -8.75 -52.80
C ASP A 600 -53.21 -8.44 -54.27
N GLY A 601 -52.42 -8.98 -55.20
CA GLY A 601 -52.64 -8.89 -56.64
C GLY A 601 -52.10 -7.60 -57.25
N ASP A 602 -51.12 -6.96 -56.65
CA ASP A 602 -50.54 -5.71 -57.12
C ASP A 602 -49.45 -5.91 -58.19
N GLY A 603 -48.94 -7.14 -58.34
CA GLY A 603 -47.97 -7.51 -59.36
C GLY A 603 -46.51 -7.57 -58.88
N LEU A 604 -46.27 -7.41 -57.58
CA LEU A 604 -45.10 -7.92 -56.88
C LEU A 604 -45.40 -9.32 -56.33
N ASP A 605 -44.37 -10.16 -56.27
CA ASP A 605 -44.52 -11.50 -55.71
C ASP A 605 -44.30 -11.41 -54.17
N ASP A 606 -45.07 -12.11 -53.34
CA ASP A 606 -45.06 -11.96 -51.87
C ASP A 606 -43.63 -12.11 -51.29
N GLY A 607 -42.84 -13.03 -51.85
CA GLY A 607 -41.45 -13.25 -51.45
C GLY A 607 -40.47 -12.12 -51.84
N ALA A 608 -40.78 -11.34 -52.87
CA ALA A 608 -39.99 -10.17 -53.25
C ALA A 608 -40.18 -9.00 -52.26
N GLU A 609 -41.34 -8.93 -51.62
CA GLU A 609 -41.74 -7.86 -50.71
C GLU A 609 -41.35 -8.15 -49.26
N VAL A 610 -40.91 -9.39 -48.99
CA VAL A 610 -40.48 -9.86 -47.67
C VAL A 610 -38.96 -10.10 -47.68
N PRO A 611 -38.15 -9.05 -47.44
CA PRO A 611 -36.70 -9.21 -47.35
C PRO A 611 -36.26 -10.00 -46.10
N ASP A 612 -37.11 -10.11 -45.07
CA ASP A 612 -36.91 -10.97 -43.90
C ASP A 612 -38.25 -11.53 -43.40
N SER A 613 -38.45 -12.84 -43.55
CA SER A 613 -39.67 -13.54 -43.14
C SER A 613 -39.95 -13.50 -41.63
N ASN A 614 -38.97 -13.15 -40.79
CA ASN A 614 -39.14 -12.98 -39.34
C ASN A 614 -39.47 -11.55 -38.92
N ALA A 615 -39.40 -10.59 -39.84
CA ALA A 615 -39.69 -9.18 -39.62
C ALA A 615 -40.29 -8.53 -40.88
N PRO A 616 -41.53 -8.91 -41.27
CA PRO A 616 -42.16 -8.38 -42.47
C PRO A 616 -42.33 -6.86 -42.38
N LYS A 617 -42.16 -6.19 -43.52
CA LYS A 617 -42.25 -4.73 -43.64
C LYS A 617 -43.72 -4.32 -43.77
N ASP A 618 -44.04 -3.21 -43.11
CA ASP A 618 -45.32 -2.49 -43.15
C ASP A 618 -44.89 -1.02 -43.32
N THR A 619 -44.83 -0.58 -44.58
CA THR A 619 -44.13 0.66 -44.96
C THR A 619 -44.92 1.89 -44.50
N ASP A 620 -46.23 1.91 -44.69
CA ASP A 620 -47.11 3.02 -44.31
C ASP A 620 -47.62 2.95 -42.84
N HIS A 621 -47.41 1.81 -42.17
CA HIS A 621 -47.81 1.51 -40.80
C HIS A 621 -49.34 1.48 -40.57
N ASP A 622 -50.14 1.13 -41.57
CA ASP A 622 -51.59 0.99 -41.43
C ASP A 622 -52.01 -0.34 -40.75
N GLY A 623 -51.07 -1.30 -40.70
CA GLY A 623 -51.21 -2.60 -40.07
C GLY A 623 -51.48 -3.76 -41.03
N LEU A 624 -51.45 -3.53 -42.34
CA LEU A 624 -51.16 -4.53 -43.36
C LEU A 624 -49.63 -4.57 -43.61
N ILE A 625 -49.12 -5.75 -43.93
CA ILE A 625 -47.73 -5.88 -44.37
C ILE A 625 -47.73 -5.75 -45.88
N ASN A 626 -46.64 -5.25 -46.46
CA ASN A 626 -46.53 -4.99 -47.90
C ASN A 626 -47.12 -6.10 -48.81
N PRO A 627 -46.79 -7.40 -48.65
CA PRO A 627 -47.37 -8.48 -49.49
C PRO A 627 -48.87 -8.77 -49.27
N LEU A 628 -49.57 -7.92 -48.51
CA LEU A 628 -51.00 -7.97 -48.27
C LEU A 628 -51.66 -6.60 -48.44
N ASP A 629 -50.95 -5.62 -49.00
CA ASP A 629 -51.36 -4.21 -49.11
C ASP A 629 -51.27 -3.70 -50.56
N ASP A 630 -52.39 -3.24 -51.12
CA ASP A 630 -52.45 -2.83 -52.53
C ASP A 630 -51.93 -1.40 -52.80
N ASP A 631 -51.44 -0.72 -51.77
CA ASP A 631 -50.98 0.68 -51.70
C ASP A 631 -49.88 0.79 -50.61
N ASP A 632 -48.70 0.29 -50.95
CA ASP A 632 -47.62 -0.06 -50.02
C ASP A 632 -47.10 1.09 -49.13
N ASP A 633 -47.10 2.31 -49.65
CA ASP A 633 -46.64 3.53 -48.97
C ASP A 633 -47.80 4.42 -48.48
N GLY A 634 -49.04 4.03 -48.79
CA GLY A 634 -50.28 4.63 -48.32
C GLY A 634 -50.56 6.02 -48.90
N ASP A 635 -49.98 6.33 -50.06
CA ASP A 635 -50.12 7.63 -50.71
C ASP A 635 -51.44 7.74 -51.52
N GLY A 636 -52.04 6.62 -51.92
CA GLY A 636 -53.29 6.54 -52.65
C GLY A 636 -53.18 6.29 -54.15
N LEU A 637 -51.97 6.07 -54.68
CA LEU A 637 -51.68 5.32 -55.90
C LEU A 637 -51.54 3.85 -55.51
N SER A 638 -51.95 2.93 -56.39
CA SER A 638 -51.77 1.50 -56.08
C SER A 638 -50.39 1.08 -56.54
N THR A 639 -49.71 0.25 -55.75
CA THR A 639 -48.42 -0.37 -56.07
C THR A 639 -48.40 -0.92 -57.50
N ALA A 640 -49.49 -1.54 -57.94
CA ALA A 640 -49.65 -2.07 -59.30
C ALA A 640 -49.50 -1.06 -60.45
N ASP A 641 -50.03 0.16 -60.26
CA ASP A 641 -49.95 1.21 -61.26
C ASP A 641 -48.53 1.80 -61.29
N GLU A 642 -47.88 1.88 -60.13
CA GLU A 642 -46.53 2.43 -59.95
C GLU A 642 -45.45 1.48 -60.43
N VAL A 643 -45.55 0.18 -60.12
CA VAL A 643 -44.70 -0.88 -60.69
C VAL A 643 -44.80 -0.88 -62.21
N ALA A 644 -46.00 -0.68 -62.77
CA ALA A 644 -46.20 -0.64 -64.22
C ALA A 644 -45.57 0.61 -64.88
N ASP A 645 -45.67 1.76 -64.22
CA ASP A 645 -45.05 3.00 -64.68
C ASP A 645 -43.52 2.95 -64.49
N GLY A 646 -43.03 2.39 -63.39
CA GLY A 646 -41.63 2.17 -63.08
C GLY A 646 -40.93 1.25 -64.08
N ALA A 647 -41.59 0.16 -64.50
CA ALA A 647 -41.10 -0.70 -65.59
C ALA A 647 -40.94 0.04 -66.93
N THR A 648 -41.63 1.17 -67.10
CA THR A 648 -41.58 1.99 -68.33
C THR A 648 -40.58 3.14 -68.22
N TRP A 649 -40.47 3.78 -67.06
CA TRP A 649 -39.75 5.05 -66.87
C TRP A 649 -38.56 4.99 -65.90
N GLY A 650 -38.40 3.89 -65.17
CA GLY A 650 -37.43 3.72 -64.09
C GLY A 650 -38.16 3.51 -62.78
N GLU A 651 -37.73 2.53 -61.99
CA GLU A 651 -38.40 2.15 -60.73
C GLU A 651 -38.09 3.11 -59.57
N ASP A 652 -37.04 3.91 -59.71
CA ASP A 652 -36.56 4.91 -58.74
C ASP A 652 -36.33 6.22 -59.51
N GLY A 653 -37.24 7.18 -59.32
CA GLY A 653 -37.32 8.43 -60.08
C GLY A 653 -36.28 9.48 -59.68
N ASP A 654 -35.89 9.51 -58.41
CA ASP A 654 -35.03 10.52 -57.81
C ASP A 654 -33.63 10.01 -57.41
N PHE A 655 -33.41 8.69 -57.52
CA PHE A 655 -32.20 7.95 -57.22
C PHE A 655 -31.84 7.91 -55.73
N ASP A 656 -32.83 7.84 -54.85
CA ASP A 656 -32.63 7.73 -53.40
C ASP A 656 -32.60 6.28 -52.86
N ASP A 657 -32.65 5.30 -53.75
CA ASP A 657 -32.70 3.85 -53.50
C ASP A 657 -34.05 3.35 -52.92
N ALA A 658 -35.11 4.16 -52.90
CA ALA A 658 -36.49 3.72 -52.71
C ALA A 658 -37.22 3.61 -54.07
N PRO A 659 -37.85 2.47 -54.38
CA PRO A 659 -38.70 2.40 -55.56
C PRO A 659 -39.98 3.21 -55.35
N SER A 660 -40.59 3.69 -56.44
CA SER A 660 -41.76 4.57 -56.38
C SER A 660 -42.93 4.04 -55.56
N TRP A 661 -43.21 2.73 -55.62
CA TRP A 661 -44.27 2.10 -54.81
C TRP A 661 -43.94 1.98 -53.31
N LEU A 662 -42.79 2.49 -52.84
CA LEU A 662 -42.41 2.59 -51.43
C LEU A 662 -42.11 4.05 -51.03
N ASP A 663 -42.40 5.01 -51.89
CA ASP A 663 -42.01 6.42 -51.73
C ASP A 663 -43.13 7.40 -52.09
N THR A 664 -43.58 8.15 -51.08
CA THR A 664 -44.72 9.07 -51.16
C THR A 664 -44.47 10.37 -51.96
N ASP A 665 -43.25 10.58 -52.48
CA ASP A 665 -42.79 11.74 -53.28
C ASP A 665 -41.70 11.29 -54.27
N SER A 666 -42.06 10.41 -55.20
CA SER A 666 -41.17 9.63 -56.08
C SER A 666 -40.22 10.43 -56.98
N ASP A 667 -40.48 11.72 -57.18
CA ASP A 667 -39.60 12.62 -57.94
C ASP A 667 -38.90 13.70 -57.09
N SER A 668 -39.17 13.68 -55.78
CA SER A 668 -38.58 14.56 -54.76
C SER A 668 -38.78 16.05 -55.07
N ASP A 669 -39.90 16.43 -55.70
CA ASP A 669 -40.21 17.82 -56.06
C ASP A 669 -40.93 18.63 -54.94
N ASP A 670 -41.13 18.01 -53.78
CA ASP A 670 -41.88 18.49 -52.61
C ASP A 670 -43.43 18.47 -52.79
N VAL A 671 -43.96 17.79 -53.82
CA VAL A 671 -45.40 17.54 -54.02
C VAL A 671 -45.69 16.04 -53.95
N PRO A 672 -46.46 15.56 -52.95
CA PRO A 672 -46.73 14.13 -52.83
C PRO A 672 -47.45 13.55 -54.06
N ASP A 673 -47.10 12.32 -54.40
CA ASP A 673 -47.57 11.59 -55.58
C ASP A 673 -49.12 11.52 -55.64
N ALA A 674 -49.75 11.37 -54.47
CA ALA A 674 -51.18 11.48 -54.20
C ALA A 674 -51.86 12.76 -54.73
N GLU A 675 -51.17 13.91 -54.68
CA GLU A 675 -51.67 15.19 -55.18
C GLU A 675 -51.46 15.36 -56.70
N GLU A 676 -50.53 14.61 -57.27
CA GLU A 676 -50.13 14.68 -58.67
C GLU A 676 -50.97 13.74 -59.55
N GLY A 677 -51.20 12.52 -59.08
CA GLY A 677 -52.11 11.51 -59.65
C GLY A 677 -51.64 10.94 -60.99
N GLY A 678 -51.54 9.61 -61.11
CA GLY A 678 -50.91 8.86 -62.22
C GLY A 678 -51.50 8.96 -63.65
N THR A 679 -52.28 10.00 -63.97
CA THR A 679 -52.72 10.28 -65.35
C THR A 679 -52.51 11.73 -65.80
N VAL A 680 -51.91 12.58 -64.97
CA VAL A 680 -51.63 13.97 -65.33
C VAL A 680 -50.27 14.05 -66.03
N ASP A 681 -50.28 14.66 -67.22
CA ASP A 681 -49.10 14.96 -68.05
C ASP A 681 -49.34 16.32 -68.73
N ALA A 682 -49.13 17.38 -67.96
CA ALA A 682 -49.33 18.78 -68.30
C ALA A 682 -48.34 19.25 -69.38
N ASN A 683 -47.11 18.73 -69.33
CA ASN A 683 -46.04 19.12 -70.24
C ASN A 683 -46.02 18.29 -71.55
N ARG A 684 -46.77 17.19 -71.61
CA ARG A 684 -46.98 16.26 -72.73
C ARG A 684 -45.75 15.46 -73.15
N ASN A 685 -44.88 15.13 -72.20
CA ASN A 685 -43.72 14.27 -72.45
C ASN A 685 -44.03 12.77 -72.28
N SER A 686 -45.24 12.44 -71.81
CA SER A 686 -45.75 11.07 -71.56
C SER A 686 -45.16 10.36 -70.33
N ILE A 687 -44.46 11.10 -69.47
CA ILE A 687 -44.08 10.64 -68.13
C ILE A 687 -45.22 11.04 -67.18
N PRO A 688 -45.69 10.16 -66.28
CA PRO A 688 -46.62 10.56 -65.22
C PRO A 688 -46.06 11.69 -64.37
N ALA A 689 -46.94 12.58 -63.87
CA ALA A 689 -46.54 13.74 -63.06
C ALA A 689 -45.64 13.37 -61.87
N TYR A 690 -46.07 12.38 -61.09
CA TYR A 690 -45.37 11.85 -59.91
C TYR A 690 -44.00 11.21 -60.19
N LEU A 691 -43.59 11.09 -61.45
CA LEU A 691 -42.27 10.60 -61.87
C LEU A 691 -41.49 11.65 -62.69
N ASP A 692 -41.98 12.90 -62.75
CA ASP A 692 -41.41 13.97 -63.56
C ASP A 692 -41.19 15.25 -62.73
N PRO A 693 -39.97 15.47 -62.18
CA PRO A 693 -39.68 16.62 -61.32
C PRO A 693 -39.63 17.94 -62.09
N MET A 694 -39.91 17.90 -63.40
CA MET A 694 -40.07 19.05 -64.27
C MET A 694 -41.53 19.34 -64.63
N GLU A 695 -42.48 18.55 -64.11
CA GLU A 695 -43.92 18.72 -64.26
C GLU A 695 -44.34 20.02 -63.56
N PRO A 696 -44.86 21.01 -64.30
CA PRO A 696 -45.30 22.25 -63.68
C PRO A 696 -46.63 22.00 -62.97
N CYS A 697 -46.55 21.88 -61.64
CA CYS A 697 -47.63 21.65 -60.68
C CYS A 697 -49.06 22.03 -61.12
N CYS A 698 -49.98 21.14 -60.79
CA CYS A 698 -51.39 21.13 -61.15
C CYS A 698 -52.21 22.34 -60.63
N ILE A 699 -52.01 23.54 -61.17
CA ILE A 699 -53.03 24.61 -61.12
C ILE A 699 -53.86 24.55 -62.41
N PRO A 700 -55.20 24.36 -62.35
CA PRO A 700 -56.02 24.57 -63.53
C PRO A 700 -56.05 26.08 -63.83
N GLU A 701 -55.12 26.58 -64.64
CA GLU A 701 -55.11 28.00 -64.99
C GLU A 701 -56.37 28.39 -65.78
N PRO A 702 -57.14 29.38 -65.32
CA PRO A 702 -58.16 30.00 -66.13
C PRO A 702 -57.48 30.95 -67.13
N VAL A 703 -57.88 30.79 -68.39
CA VAL A 703 -57.72 31.73 -69.51
C VAL A 703 -57.65 33.21 -69.07
N GLU A 704 -56.55 33.93 -69.38
CA GLU A 704 -56.55 35.17 -70.18
C GLU A 704 -55.16 35.89 -70.22
N SER A 705 -54.54 35.83 -71.39
CA SER A 705 -53.91 36.89 -72.20
C SER A 705 -53.45 38.24 -71.60
N ASP A 706 -52.25 38.62 -72.09
CA ASP A 706 -51.80 39.95 -72.52
C ASP A 706 -51.11 40.90 -71.51
N ASP A 707 -49.77 40.83 -71.52
CA ASP A 707 -48.80 41.88 -71.85
C ASP A 707 -48.88 43.30 -71.20
N VAL A 708 -47.66 43.80 -70.92
CA VAL A 708 -47.23 45.21 -70.77
C VAL A 708 -47.05 45.81 -69.36
N SER A 709 -45.84 45.56 -68.81
CA SER A 709 -44.74 46.53 -68.61
C SER A 709 -44.79 47.72 -67.59
N ILE A 710 -43.60 47.92 -66.99
CA ILE A 710 -42.84 49.18 -66.66
C ILE A 710 -42.80 49.68 -65.19
N GLU A 711 -41.60 49.47 -64.61
CA GLU A 711 -40.68 50.32 -63.81
C GLU A 711 -40.88 50.77 -62.34
N ASP A 712 -39.72 50.66 -61.67
CA ASP A 712 -38.99 51.66 -60.88
C ASP A 712 -39.06 51.69 -59.33
N THR A 713 -38.03 51.06 -58.75
CA THR A 713 -37.01 51.65 -57.83
C THR A 713 -37.30 52.07 -56.38
N ILE A 714 -36.40 51.56 -55.51
CA ILE A 714 -35.77 52.14 -54.29
C ILE A 714 -36.52 51.97 -52.93
N SER A 715 -36.03 51.00 -52.13
CA SER A 715 -35.47 51.03 -50.74
C SER A 715 -35.69 52.28 -49.84
N PRO A 716 -35.46 52.29 -48.49
CA PRO A 716 -35.45 51.24 -47.43
C PRO A 716 -36.08 51.72 -46.06
N PHE A 717 -35.85 50.94 -44.99
CA PHE A 717 -35.52 51.34 -43.59
C PHE A 717 -36.56 51.19 -42.43
N ASP A 718 -36.11 50.38 -41.44
CA ASP A 718 -36.24 50.38 -39.96
C ASP A 718 -37.53 50.02 -39.18
N ALA A 719 -37.41 48.90 -38.46
CA ALA A 719 -37.45 48.70 -37.00
C ALA A 719 -38.57 49.35 -36.15
N ASP A 720 -39.30 48.54 -35.36
CA ASP A 720 -38.99 48.25 -33.94
C ASP A 720 -40.20 47.55 -33.24
N ALA A 721 -39.87 46.83 -32.18
CA ALA A 721 -40.59 45.81 -31.43
C ALA A 721 -41.90 46.21 -30.68
N THR A 722 -42.73 45.21 -30.32
CA THR A 722 -42.91 44.68 -28.94
C THR A 722 -44.21 43.88 -28.74
N GLU A 723 -44.02 42.70 -28.13
CA GLU A 723 -44.82 41.95 -27.13
C GLU A 723 -46.33 41.63 -27.27
N GLU A 724 -46.53 40.31 -27.32
CA GLU A 724 -47.32 39.45 -26.42
C GLU A 724 -48.87 39.39 -26.46
N THR A 725 -49.30 38.17 -26.80
CA THR A 725 -50.48 37.41 -26.38
C THR A 725 -51.80 37.48 -27.18
N LEU A 726 -52.10 36.28 -27.71
CA LEU A 726 -53.38 35.57 -27.76
C LEU A 726 -54.30 35.80 -28.97
N ARG A 727 -54.21 34.81 -29.88
CA ARG A 727 -55.30 33.87 -30.27
C ARG A 727 -55.69 33.93 -31.76
N HIS A 728 -55.49 32.77 -32.40
CA HIS A 728 -56.10 32.25 -33.64
C HIS A 728 -55.57 32.76 -34.99
N LYS A 729 -55.04 31.78 -35.75
CA LYS A 729 -55.16 31.58 -37.21
C LYS A 729 -54.52 32.68 -38.07
N ASP A 730 -53.52 32.45 -38.91
CA ASP A 730 -53.03 31.32 -39.71
C ASP A 730 -51.50 31.58 -39.87
N ASP A 731 -50.54 30.68 -40.12
CA ASP A 731 -50.40 29.61 -41.10
C ASP A 731 -49.40 28.58 -40.55
N SER A 732 -49.73 27.30 -40.66
CA SER A 732 -48.87 26.16 -40.32
C SER A 732 -49.26 24.99 -41.20
N CYS A 733 -48.35 24.61 -42.10
CA CYS A 733 -47.90 23.23 -42.28
C CYS A 733 -46.54 23.31 -43.01
N CYS A 734 -45.44 22.71 -42.56
CA CYS A 734 -45.00 22.33 -41.22
C CYS A 734 -43.47 22.23 -41.25
N THR A 735 -42.79 22.75 -40.23
CA THR A 735 -41.37 22.51 -39.91
C THR A 735 -41.31 22.10 -38.44
N VAL A 736 -40.76 20.93 -38.09
CA VAL A 736 -40.13 20.54 -36.79
C VAL A 736 -39.30 19.26 -37.08
N VAL A 737 -37.97 19.10 -36.99
CA VAL A 737 -36.88 19.47 -36.04
C VAL A 737 -36.55 18.36 -35.01
N ARG A 738 -35.25 17.98 -35.01
CA ARG A 738 -34.36 17.35 -34.00
C ARG A 738 -34.28 15.80 -33.99
N ARG A 739 -33.16 15.11 -33.67
CA ARG A 739 -31.97 15.40 -32.82
C ARG A 739 -30.77 14.53 -33.25
N THR A 740 -29.57 15.04 -33.02
CA THR A 740 -28.33 14.25 -32.88
C THR A 740 -28.28 13.51 -31.53
N PRO A 741 -27.47 12.44 -31.45
CA PRO A 741 -26.52 12.33 -30.34
C PRO A 741 -25.10 11.91 -30.78
N SER A 742 -24.13 12.66 -30.27
CA SER A 742 -22.88 12.18 -29.62
C SER A 742 -22.15 10.91 -30.11
N ARG A 743 -20.99 11.18 -30.72
CA ARG A 743 -19.62 10.64 -30.48
C ARG A 743 -19.19 9.29 -31.06
N ASN A 744 -17.97 9.41 -31.63
CA ASN A 744 -16.92 8.40 -31.89
C ASN A 744 -17.29 7.42 -33.00
N SER A 745 -16.43 7.04 -33.94
CA SER A 745 -15.02 7.32 -34.27
C SER A 745 -14.79 6.67 -35.63
N LEU A 746 -13.92 7.26 -36.47
CA LEU A 746 -13.05 6.69 -37.53
C LEU A 746 -13.30 5.24 -38.02
N PRO A 747 -13.08 4.91 -39.31
CA PRO A 747 -11.73 5.03 -39.90
C PRO A 747 -11.62 5.32 -41.42
N LEU A 748 -10.35 5.43 -41.84
CA LEU A 748 -9.68 5.12 -43.12
C LEU A 748 -10.55 4.99 -44.39
N GLN A 749 -10.16 5.52 -45.55
CA GLN A 749 -8.99 5.14 -46.37
C GLN A 749 -8.44 6.34 -47.16
N GLY A 750 -7.13 6.48 -47.33
CA GLY A 750 -6.40 6.14 -48.58
C GLY A 750 -6.59 7.22 -49.66
N LEU A 751 -5.60 7.86 -50.30
CA LEU A 751 -4.27 7.42 -50.69
C LEU A 751 -3.54 8.61 -51.38
N PHE A 752 -2.22 8.52 -51.47
CA PHE A 752 -1.29 9.27 -52.34
C PHE A 752 -1.01 10.76 -52.06
N LEU A 753 0.23 11.06 -51.65
CA LEU A 753 1.14 11.85 -52.50
C LEU A 753 2.61 11.81 -52.05
N ALA A 754 3.45 11.49 -53.04
CA ALA A 754 4.90 11.57 -52.97
C ALA A 754 5.43 13.01 -53.00
N ALA A 755 6.68 13.13 -52.54
CA ALA A 755 7.76 14.00 -53.03
C ALA A 755 8.11 15.31 -52.27
N LEU A 756 9.29 15.23 -51.63
CA LEU A 756 10.47 16.11 -51.82
C LEU A 756 10.43 17.56 -51.29
N PHE A 757 11.20 17.83 -50.21
CA PHE A 757 12.50 18.56 -50.22
C PHE A 757 12.90 19.09 -48.82
N LEU A 758 14.10 18.69 -48.38
CA LEU A 758 15.11 19.42 -47.58
C LEU A 758 14.72 20.72 -46.85
N PHE A 759 14.99 20.80 -45.54
CA PHE A 759 16.04 21.66 -44.96
C PHE A 759 16.08 21.61 -43.41
N GLY A 760 17.27 21.40 -42.85
CA GLY A 760 17.80 22.29 -41.80
C GLY A 760 17.66 21.91 -40.32
N LEU A 761 18.68 21.21 -39.81
CA LEU A 761 19.31 21.38 -38.49
C LEU A 761 18.78 22.53 -37.59
N ARG A 762 18.37 22.20 -36.35
CA ARG A 762 18.97 22.76 -35.11
C ARG A 762 18.40 22.18 -33.79
N ARG A 763 19.30 21.46 -33.10
CA ARG A 763 19.56 21.42 -31.64
C ARG A 763 18.55 22.07 -30.67
N ARG A 764 18.15 21.28 -29.67
CA ARG A 764 18.33 21.42 -28.18
C ARG A 764 17.42 20.35 -27.55
N ARG A 765 17.81 19.55 -26.58
CA ARG A 765 18.92 19.59 -25.64
C ARG A 765 19.20 18.18 -25.18
#